data_AF-A0A1W1VSB3-F1
#
_entry.id   AF-A0A1W1VSB3-F1
#
_cell.length_a   1.000
_cell.length_b   1.000
_cell.length_c   1.000
_cell.angle_alpha   90.00
_cell.angle_beta   90.00
_cell.angle_gamma   90.00
#
_symmetry.space_group_name_H-M   'P 1'
#
loop_
_entity.id
_entity.type
_entity.pdbx_description
1 polymer ?
#
loop_
_entity_poly.entity_id
_entity_poly.type
_entity_poly.pdbx_seq_one_letter_code
_entity_poly.pdbx_strand_id
1 'polypeptide(L)'
;MPRPPSGPPVQVVWFKKDLRVSDHAPLARAASVGPVLPLYVYEPEQLGHEEFAGHHLTYLNECLAELGEQLRALGTPLVVRRGEAMAVLEELSELVSIGGLWAHEETGNGVSYARDRRVRAWARERGVSFTEVPQNGVVRRLHDRNGWADIWEERLGASPLLPPAALRGTDLDPEGLRSHAELGVAPEAKVIPAGGTAAARATLESFLNVRGVNYMREVGSPLSAEEACSRLSAPLAFGTVALREVVQATRQRLAAVKGDPEADPRWVRSLRSYESRLHWHCHFLQRLESEPETEFRNLNRAFDGLREPHWNAEHFDRWAHGQTGYPLVDACVRMLRATGWLNFRMRALLVSFASQHLWLHWRPTGLFLARQWLDNEPGIHWSQMQMQSSTVGINRVRIYSPTRQAREQDPEGVFIRRWVPELADVPLHLLRTPWEWTGAGRLNYPSPVVDEGKAGAAARARIYAARESAAFEAEARRIYERHGSRKKAVIRAERVARGLPPRSEKPTRAAPKRRPPAMSDQPDLFGSTPTQASPEVPKPLMPAGLPNSWQRVLAPEFASPSFHALKDFLVEERRTHNVFPPAPDVFNALRFTPLEDVKVLILGQDPYHGPEQAHGLSFSVRPGVRPPPSLQNIYKELRDDVGFQIPKHGYLRHWAEQGVLLLNAVLTVRQAEPNSHANKGWEQITDAVIRAVNAKETRVVFVLWGAYARKKARLITGKQHVIIESAHPSPLSVTKFMGTKPFSRVNAALEEAEETPINWQLPLEVEE
;
A
#
# COMPACT_ATOMS: atom_id res chain seq x y z
N MET A 1 38.01 42.36 -23.98
CA MET A 1 37.17 41.89 -22.86
C MET A 1 36.44 43.11 -22.31
N PRO A 2 35.10 43.09 -22.18
CA PRO A 2 34.39 44.15 -21.47
C PRO A 2 34.92 44.21 -20.03
N ARG A 3 35.02 45.42 -19.46
CA ARG A 3 35.40 45.63 -18.06
C ARG A 3 34.40 44.85 -17.18
N PRO A 4 34.85 44.08 -16.18
CA PRO A 4 33.92 43.44 -15.26
C PRO A 4 33.05 44.52 -14.59
N PRO A 5 31.74 44.26 -14.41
CA PRO A 5 30.83 45.20 -13.76
C PRO A 5 31.40 45.65 -12.40
N SER A 6 31.34 46.97 -12.14
CA SER A 6 31.91 47.58 -10.95
C SER A 6 31.04 47.29 -9.71
N GLY A 7 31.59 46.62 -8.71
CA GLY A 7 30.92 46.33 -7.44
C GLY A 7 31.51 45.13 -6.71
N PRO A 8 31.15 44.89 -5.44
CA PRO A 8 31.55 43.68 -4.73
C PRO A 8 30.93 42.43 -5.39
N PRO A 9 31.64 41.28 -5.43
CA PRO A 9 31.09 40.05 -5.98
C PRO A 9 29.81 39.59 -5.27
N VAL A 10 28.75 39.37 -6.04
CA VAL A 10 27.41 39.02 -5.57
C VAL A 10 27.22 37.50 -5.51
N GLN A 11 26.50 37.04 -4.51
CA GLN A 11 26.12 35.64 -4.31
C GLN A 11 24.68 35.43 -4.82
N VAL A 12 24.55 34.81 -5.98
CA VAL A 12 23.24 34.51 -6.58
C VAL A 12 22.65 33.28 -5.92
N VAL A 13 21.50 33.42 -5.26
CA VAL A 13 20.75 32.30 -4.67
C VAL A 13 19.59 31.98 -5.60
N TRP A 14 19.69 30.88 -6.33
CA TRP A 14 18.73 30.51 -7.36
C TRP A 14 17.64 29.57 -6.82
N PHE A 15 16.48 30.14 -6.55
CA PHE A 15 15.27 29.47 -6.09
C PHE A 15 14.58 28.74 -7.24
N LYS A 16 14.10 27.52 -6.96
CA LYS A 16 13.38 26.67 -7.92
C LYS A 16 12.15 26.04 -7.26
N LYS A 17 12.34 24.93 -6.56
CA LYS A 17 11.31 24.16 -5.82
C LYS A 17 11.57 24.16 -4.31
N ASP A 18 12.04 25.30 -3.82
CA ASP A 18 12.52 25.55 -2.46
C ASP A 18 12.09 26.94 -1.98
N LEU A 19 10.82 27.30 -2.27
CA LEU A 19 10.27 28.65 -2.14
C LEU A 19 9.99 29.07 -0.68
N ARG A 20 11.05 29.15 0.13
CA ARG A 20 11.02 29.53 1.55
C ARG A 20 12.36 30.13 1.98
N VAL A 21 12.38 30.90 3.06
CA VAL A 21 13.64 31.39 3.68
C VAL A 21 14.12 30.54 4.86
N SER A 22 13.25 29.75 5.48
CA SER A 22 13.60 28.87 6.60
C SER A 22 14.17 27.53 6.13
N ASP A 23 15.09 26.97 6.91
CA ASP A 23 15.80 25.73 6.57
C ASP A 23 16.37 25.75 5.14
N HIS A 24 16.93 26.90 4.74
CA HIS A 24 17.38 27.16 3.38
C HIS A 24 18.91 27.36 3.34
N ALA A 25 19.65 26.27 3.24
CA ALA A 25 21.12 26.26 3.37
C ALA A 25 21.86 27.12 2.31
N PRO A 26 21.47 27.15 1.01
CA PRO A 26 22.06 28.03 0.02
C PRO A 26 21.95 29.51 0.39
N LEU A 27 20.80 29.92 0.94
CA LEU A 27 20.55 31.31 1.34
C LEU A 27 21.42 31.68 2.55
N ALA A 28 21.45 30.82 3.57
CA ALA A 28 22.27 31.02 4.76
C ALA A 28 23.78 31.09 4.44
N ARG A 29 24.26 30.22 3.55
CA ARG A 29 25.69 30.19 3.14
C ARG A 29 26.05 31.36 2.23
N ALA A 30 25.19 31.74 1.30
CA ALA A 30 25.41 32.91 0.47
C ALA A 30 25.50 34.19 1.32
N ALA A 31 24.61 34.34 2.30
CA ALA A 31 24.56 35.49 3.20
C ALA A 31 25.84 35.66 4.04
N SER A 32 26.51 34.57 4.42
CA SER A 32 27.77 34.63 5.17
C SER A 32 28.98 35.00 4.31
N VAL A 33 28.86 34.92 2.98
CA VAL A 33 29.95 35.22 2.04
C VAL A 33 29.92 36.67 1.57
N GLY A 34 28.76 37.20 1.19
CA GLY A 34 28.68 38.52 0.55
C GLY A 34 27.27 39.05 0.35
N PRO A 35 27.11 40.10 -0.47
CA PRO A 35 25.79 40.55 -0.93
C PRO A 35 25.06 39.42 -1.66
N VAL A 36 23.77 39.28 -1.42
CA VAL A 36 22.92 38.20 -1.94
C VAL A 36 21.94 38.74 -2.96
N LEU A 37 21.82 38.05 -4.09
CA LEU A 37 20.80 38.26 -5.12
C LEU A 37 19.89 37.02 -5.13
N PRO A 38 18.72 37.07 -4.49
CA PRO A 38 17.71 36.02 -4.58
C PRO A 38 17.12 36.02 -5.99
N LEU A 39 17.28 34.93 -6.74
CA LEU A 39 16.85 34.82 -8.14
C LEU A 39 15.77 33.76 -8.29
N TYR A 40 14.67 34.11 -8.96
CA TYR A 40 13.72 33.17 -9.55
C TYR A 40 13.59 33.42 -11.05
N VAL A 41 13.49 32.34 -11.84
CA VAL A 41 13.38 32.44 -13.30
C VAL A 41 12.12 31.72 -13.78
N TYR A 42 11.24 32.44 -14.48
CA TYR A 42 10.18 31.84 -15.29
C TYR A 42 10.78 31.30 -16.59
N GLU A 43 11.03 30.00 -16.60
CA GLU A 43 11.67 29.28 -17.71
C GLU A 43 10.62 28.80 -18.73
N PRO A 44 10.63 29.29 -19.99
CA PRO A 44 9.68 28.85 -21.01
C PRO A 44 9.65 27.33 -21.22
N GLU A 45 10.80 26.66 -21.19
CA GLU A 45 10.88 25.20 -21.32
C GLU A 45 10.18 24.44 -20.18
N GLN A 46 10.14 25.00 -18.97
CA GLN A 46 9.44 24.40 -17.82
C GLN A 46 7.94 24.70 -17.89
N LEU A 47 7.58 25.94 -18.19
CA LEU A 47 6.19 26.39 -18.28
C LEU A 47 5.44 25.74 -19.45
N GLY A 48 6.14 25.46 -20.56
CA GLY A 48 5.61 24.77 -21.72
C GLY A 48 5.66 23.24 -21.63
N HIS A 49 6.19 22.68 -20.54
CA HIS A 49 6.33 21.23 -20.39
C HIS A 49 4.96 20.54 -20.28
N GLU A 50 4.85 19.31 -20.80
CA GLU A 50 3.58 18.56 -20.86
C GLU A 50 2.97 18.28 -19.46
N GLU A 51 3.78 18.30 -18.41
CA GLU A 51 3.37 18.13 -17.02
C GLU A 51 2.92 19.43 -16.33
N PHE A 52 3.08 20.59 -16.97
CA PHE A 52 2.76 21.90 -16.40
C PHE A 52 1.37 22.40 -16.86
N ALA A 53 0.68 23.15 -16.02
CA ALA A 53 -0.68 23.64 -16.25
C ALA A 53 -0.93 24.96 -15.53
N GLY A 54 -2.05 25.61 -15.86
CA GLY A 54 -2.42 26.91 -15.31
C GLY A 54 -2.45 26.96 -13.78
N HIS A 55 -3.12 26.02 -13.13
CA HIS A 55 -3.21 26.01 -11.67
C HIS A 55 -1.85 25.82 -10.97
N HIS A 56 -0.86 25.20 -11.61
CA HIS A 56 0.51 25.16 -11.10
C HIS A 56 1.12 26.55 -11.07
N LEU A 57 0.92 27.35 -12.13
CA LEU A 57 1.37 28.74 -12.18
C LEU A 57 0.64 29.62 -11.15
N THR A 58 -0.67 29.42 -10.98
CA THR A 58 -1.45 30.15 -9.97
C THR A 58 -0.88 29.91 -8.57
N TYR A 59 -0.70 28.64 -8.18
CA TYR A 59 -0.12 28.29 -6.88
C TYR A 59 1.33 28.77 -6.74
N LEU A 60 2.14 28.61 -7.79
CA LEU A 60 3.52 29.10 -7.84
C LEU A 60 3.60 30.61 -7.58
N ASN A 61 2.75 31.39 -8.23
CA ASN A 61 2.73 32.84 -8.07
C ASN A 61 2.35 33.25 -6.64
N GLU A 62 1.41 32.54 -6.00
CA GLU A 62 1.10 32.74 -4.57
C GLU A 62 2.32 32.44 -3.68
N CYS A 63 3.03 31.32 -3.95
CA CYS A 63 4.26 30.98 -3.24
C CYS A 63 5.37 32.04 -3.41
N LEU A 64 5.58 32.52 -4.64
CA LEU A 64 6.61 33.51 -4.96
C LEU A 64 6.29 34.89 -4.38
N ALA A 65 5.00 35.25 -4.29
CA ALA A 65 4.58 36.49 -3.65
C ALA A 65 4.99 36.51 -2.18
N GLU A 66 4.66 35.46 -1.41
CA GLU A 66 5.05 35.36 -0.01
C GLU A 66 6.58 35.25 0.15
N LEU A 67 7.27 34.49 -0.70
CA LEU A 67 8.74 34.42 -0.69
C LEU A 67 9.35 35.82 -0.89
N GLY A 68 8.81 36.61 -1.83
CA GLY A 68 9.24 37.98 -2.06
C GLY A 68 9.03 38.89 -0.85
N GLU A 69 7.92 38.75 -0.13
CA GLU A 69 7.67 39.46 1.13
C GLU A 69 8.67 39.06 2.22
N GLN A 70 8.91 37.76 2.40
CA GLN A 70 9.89 37.23 3.36
C GLN A 70 11.31 37.74 3.08
N LEU A 71 11.73 37.75 1.81
CA LEU A 71 13.04 38.26 1.43
C LEU A 71 13.16 39.78 1.64
N ARG A 72 12.12 40.55 1.30
CA ARG A 72 12.10 42.00 1.58
C ARG A 72 12.23 42.29 3.08
N ALA A 73 11.55 41.50 3.92
CA ALA A 73 11.68 41.60 5.37
C ALA A 73 13.11 41.28 5.87
N LEU A 74 13.84 40.44 5.14
CA LEU A 74 15.27 40.18 5.39
C LEU A 74 16.20 41.26 4.81
N GLY A 75 15.70 42.23 4.03
CA GLY A 75 16.47 43.36 3.53
C GLY A 75 16.82 43.34 2.03
N THR A 76 16.26 42.42 1.24
CA THR A 76 16.47 42.39 -0.22
C THR A 76 15.28 41.81 -0.97
N PRO A 77 14.86 42.34 -2.14
CA PRO A 77 13.73 41.78 -2.87
C PRO A 77 14.09 40.45 -3.57
N LEU A 78 13.08 39.67 -3.93
CA LEU A 78 13.23 38.58 -4.90
C LEU A 78 13.41 39.18 -6.29
N VAL A 79 14.53 38.87 -6.95
CA VAL A 79 14.77 39.20 -8.35
C VAL A 79 14.13 38.13 -9.22
N VAL A 80 13.20 38.54 -10.06
CA VAL A 80 12.42 37.70 -10.96
C VAL A 80 12.87 38.00 -12.39
N ARG A 81 13.10 36.95 -13.17
CA ARG A 81 13.40 37.07 -14.60
C ARG A 81 12.56 36.10 -15.41
N ARG A 82 12.48 36.33 -16.71
CA ARG A 82 11.84 35.43 -17.68
C ARG A 82 12.82 35.08 -18.77
N GLY A 83 12.95 33.80 -19.07
CA GLY A 83 13.82 33.30 -20.13
C GLY A 83 14.43 31.97 -19.76
N GLU A 84 15.23 31.42 -20.67
CA GLU A 84 16.02 30.24 -20.37
C GLU A 84 17.07 30.56 -19.30
N ALA A 85 17.24 29.70 -18.29
CA ALA A 85 18.10 30.00 -17.14
C ALA A 85 19.53 30.41 -17.53
N MET A 86 20.10 29.81 -18.58
CA MET A 86 21.43 30.20 -19.07
C MET A 86 21.46 31.63 -19.61
N ALA A 87 20.46 32.03 -20.40
CA ALA A 87 20.41 33.37 -20.98
C ALA A 87 20.24 34.43 -19.89
N VAL A 88 19.41 34.14 -18.89
CA VAL A 88 19.24 35.00 -17.71
C VAL A 88 20.53 35.11 -16.90
N LEU A 89 21.23 33.99 -16.65
CA LEU A 89 22.50 34.01 -15.92
C LEU A 89 23.59 34.75 -16.70
N GLU A 90 23.60 34.63 -18.02
CA GLU A 90 24.50 35.38 -18.89
C GLU A 90 24.23 36.88 -18.81
N GLU A 91 22.99 37.31 -18.98
CA GLU A 91 22.57 38.71 -18.83
C GLU A 91 22.94 39.26 -17.43
N LEU A 92 22.65 38.50 -16.37
CA LEU A 92 23.02 38.90 -15.01
C LEU A 92 24.54 39.03 -14.84
N SER A 93 25.35 38.23 -15.53
CA SER A 93 26.81 38.32 -15.47
C SER A 93 27.38 39.58 -16.12
N GLU A 94 26.61 40.21 -17.03
CA GLU A 94 26.93 41.51 -17.62
C GLU A 94 26.58 42.67 -16.67
N LEU A 95 25.54 42.50 -15.85
CA LEU A 95 25.03 43.51 -14.93
C LEU A 95 25.75 43.53 -13.58
N VAL A 96 26.12 42.35 -13.05
CA VAL A 96 26.77 42.20 -11.74
C VAL A 96 27.92 41.22 -11.79
N SER A 97 28.93 41.45 -10.94
CA SER A 97 30.03 40.51 -10.78
C SER A 97 29.55 39.30 -9.97
N ILE A 98 29.23 38.19 -10.62
CA ILE A 98 28.77 36.96 -9.93
C ILE A 98 29.97 36.30 -9.24
N GLY A 99 30.01 36.36 -7.90
CA GLY A 99 31.02 35.71 -7.08
C GLY A 99 30.71 34.23 -6.78
N GLY A 100 29.43 33.85 -6.80
CA GLY A 100 29.00 32.48 -6.58
C GLY A 100 27.53 32.26 -6.92
N LEU A 101 27.21 31.07 -7.40
CA LEU A 101 25.85 30.58 -7.63
C LEU A 101 25.53 29.53 -6.56
N TRP A 102 24.38 29.66 -5.93
CA TRP A 102 23.95 28.83 -4.81
C TRP A 102 22.55 28.30 -5.06
N ALA A 103 22.34 27.00 -4.93
CA ALA A 103 21.02 26.40 -5.03
C ALA A 103 20.92 25.16 -4.15
N HIS A 104 19.70 24.70 -3.87
CA HIS A 104 19.55 23.33 -3.42
C HIS A 104 19.69 22.36 -4.60
N GLU A 105 20.10 21.14 -4.28
CA GLU A 105 19.94 20.01 -5.20
C GLU A 105 18.46 19.80 -5.51
N GLU A 106 18.15 19.71 -6.81
CA GLU A 106 16.83 19.34 -7.32
C GLU A 106 16.87 17.92 -7.89
N THR A 107 15.80 17.15 -7.66
CA THR A 107 15.47 15.93 -8.40
C THR A 107 14.17 16.18 -9.13
N GLY A 108 14.24 16.68 -10.37
CA GLY A 108 13.08 17.00 -11.18
C GLY A 108 12.93 16.09 -12.40
N ASN A 109 12.16 16.56 -13.39
CA ASN A 109 11.95 15.84 -14.65
C ASN A 109 13.16 16.02 -15.59
N GLY A 110 13.11 15.36 -16.75
CA GLY A 110 14.20 15.35 -17.71
C GLY A 110 14.58 16.75 -18.20
N VAL A 111 13.59 17.65 -18.35
CA VAL A 111 13.84 19.04 -18.77
C VAL A 111 14.59 19.80 -17.68
N SER A 112 14.16 19.72 -16.41
CA SER A 112 14.85 20.42 -15.32
C SER A 112 16.25 19.84 -15.05
N TYR A 113 16.44 18.53 -15.24
CA TYR A 113 17.76 17.90 -15.18
C TYR A 113 18.68 18.35 -16.31
N ALA A 114 18.18 18.42 -17.55
CA ALA A 114 18.95 18.91 -18.70
C ALA A 114 19.37 20.37 -18.49
N ARG A 115 18.45 21.20 -18.00
CA ARG A 115 18.65 22.59 -17.60
C ARG A 115 19.77 22.72 -16.55
N ASP A 116 19.73 21.94 -15.48
CA ASP A 116 20.79 21.93 -14.45
C ASP A 116 22.15 21.56 -15.02
N ARG A 117 22.22 20.59 -15.94
CA ARG A 117 23.48 20.21 -16.60
C ARG A 117 24.07 21.36 -17.41
N ARG A 118 23.22 22.12 -18.10
CA ARG A 118 23.63 23.29 -18.87
C ARG A 118 24.11 24.43 -17.97
N VAL A 119 23.41 24.71 -16.88
CA VAL A 119 23.84 25.72 -15.88
C VAL A 119 25.18 25.33 -15.24
N ARG A 120 25.39 24.05 -14.90
CA ARG A 120 26.71 23.57 -14.42
C ARG A 120 27.82 23.74 -15.46
N ALA A 121 27.52 23.58 -16.75
CA ALA A 121 28.50 23.79 -17.81
C ALA A 121 28.84 25.28 -17.94
N TRP A 122 27.82 26.14 -18.01
CA TRP A 122 27.97 27.60 -18.02
C TRP A 122 28.81 28.11 -16.83
N ALA A 123 28.51 27.65 -15.61
CA ALA A 123 29.25 28.07 -14.42
C ALA A 123 30.74 27.71 -14.50
N ARG A 124 31.07 26.51 -15.01
CA ARG A 124 32.47 26.10 -15.25
C ARG A 124 33.15 26.96 -16.32
N GLU A 125 32.45 27.25 -17.42
CA GLU A 125 32.97 28.06 -18.53
C GLU A 125 33.25 29.51 -18.09
N ARG A 126 32.42 30.05 -17.19
CA ARG A 126 32.55 31.41 -16.64
C ARG A 126 33.42 31.51 -15.39
N GLY A 127 33.96 30.39 -14.90
CA GLY A 127 34.73 30.38 -13.65
C GLY A 127 33.91 30.76 -12.41
N VAL A 128 32.58 30.64 -12.48
CA VAL A 128 31.67 30.91 -11.36
C VAL A 128 31.56 29.65 -10.51
N SER A 129 31.80 29.77 -9.19
CA SER A 129 31.57 28.67 -8.27
C SER A 129 30.07 28.38 -8.18
N PHE A 130 29.65 27.17 -8.54
CA PHE A 130 28.27 26.72 -8.38
C PHE A 130 28.19 25.67 -7.27
N THR A 131 27.57 26.06 -6.14
CA THR A 131 27.37 25.21 -4.98
C THR A 131 25.92 24.74 -4.90
N GLU A 132 25.73 23.42 -4.98
CA GLU A 132 24.43 22.78 -4.78
C GLU A 132 24.40 22.05 -3.44
N VAL A 133 23.40 22.34 -2.61
CA VAL A 133 23.29 21.78 -1.25
C VAL A 133 22.12 20.81 -1.15
N PRO A 134 22.29 19.59 -0.59
CA PRO A 134 21.17 18.68 -0.38
C PRO A 134 20.14 19.27 0.59
N GLN A 135 18.84 19.16 0.27
CA GLN A 135 17.74 19.66 1.11
C GLN A 135 16.91 18.57 1.78
N ASN A 136 17.04 17.32 1.35
CA ASN A 136 16.25 16.21 1.86
C ASN A 136 17.11 14.93 1.91
N GLY A 137 16.46 13.78 2.14
CA GLY A 137 17.14 12.49 2.23
C GLY A 137 17.57 11.86 0.89
N VAL A 138 17.47 12.58 -0.23
CA VAL A 138 17.99 12.11 -1.52
C VAL A 138 19.49 12.38 -1.61
N VAL A 139 20.23 11.43 -2.16
CA VAL A 139 21.67 11.39 -2.28
C VAL A 139 22.02 11.24 -3.76
N ARG A 140 22.69 12.25 -4.31
CA ARG A 140 23.15 12.21 -5.70
C ARG A 140 24.17 11.10 -5.93
N ARG A 141 24.11 10.49 -7.12
CA ARG A 141 25.05 9.43 -7.58
C ARG A 141 25.16 8.23 -6.63
N LEU A 142 24.09 7.95 -5.89
CA LEU A 142 24.03 6.79 -5.01
C LEU A 142 23.99 5.49 -5.85
N HIS A 143 24.98 4.63 -5.64
CA HIS A 143 25.10 3.36 -6.38
C HIS A 143 23.98 2.37 -6.02
N ASP A 144 23.72 2.20 -4.72
CA ASP A 144 22.70 1.30 -4.19
C ASP A 144 22.13 1.83 -2.86
N ARG A 145 21.16 1.12 -2.27
CA ARG A 145 20.46 1.58 -1.06
C ARG A 145 21.21 1.33 0.27
N ASN A 146 22.47 0.91 0.26
CA ASN A 146 23.26 0.74 1.49
C ASN A 146 23.59 2.12 2.08
N GLY A 147 23.48 2.27 3.42
CA GLY A 147 23.74 3.55 4.14
C GLY A 147 22.73 4.69 3.88
N TRP A 148 21.85 4.57 2.88
CA TRP A 148 20.90 5.62 2.53
C TRP A 148 19.95 6.00 3.68
N ALA A 149 19.48 5.01 4.45
CA ALA A 149 18.58 5.25 5.56
C ALA A 149 19.26 6.03 6.70
N ASP A 150 20.55 5.80 6.92
CA ASP A 150 21.33 6.49 7.95
C ASP A 150 21.57 7.96 7.55
N ILE A 151 21.90 8.20 6.27
CA ILE A 151 22.01 9.55 5.70
C ILE A 151 20.67 10.29 5.77
N TRP A 152 19.56 9.61 5.47
CA TRP A 152 18.22 10.18 5.59
C TRP A 152 17.94 10.61 7.03
N GLU A 153 18.27 9.75 8.00
CA GLU A 153 18.05 10.00 9.43
C GLU A 153 18.93 11.14 9.95
N GLU A 154 20.22 11.16 9.57
CA GLU A 154 21.15 12.23 9.90
C GLU A 154 20.62 13.59 9.40
N ARG A 155 20.25 13.66 8.11
CA ARG A 155 19.83 14.92 7.48
C ARG A 155 18.48 15.43 7.95
N LEU A 156 17.52 14.55 8.25
CA LEU A 156 16.19 14.99 8.68
C LEU A 156 16.06 15.06 10.21
N GLY A 157 16.95 14.41 10.95
CA GLY A 157 17.09 14.55 12.39
C GLY A 157 17.86 15.81 12.83
N ALA A 158 18.73 16.36 11.97
CA ALA A 158 19.46 17.59 12.25
C ALA A 158 18.52 18.81 12.37
N SER A 159 18.75 19.72 13.32
CA SER A 159 17.93 20.92 13.53
C SER A 159 17.73 21.75 12.24
N PRO A 160 16.55 22.33 12.01
CA PRO A 160 16.29 23.17 10.85
C PRO A 160 17.12 24.45 10.95
N LEU A 161 17.63 24.94 9.83
CA LEU A 161 18.36 26.21 9.82
C LEU A 161 17.40 27.39 10.00
N LEU A 162 17.79 28.33 10.85
CA LEU A 162 17.09 29.62 10.93
C LEU A 162 17.39 30.45 9.68
N PRO A 163 16.45 31.30 9.23
CA PRO A 163 16.75 32.32 8.22
C PRO A 163 17.89 33.22 8.69
N PRO A 164 18.68 33.81 7.77
CA PRO A 164 19.61 34.88 8.12
C PRO A 164 18.90 36.02 8.86
N ALA A 165 19.58 36.69 9.80
CA ALA A 165 18.99 37.82 10.51
C ALA A 165 18.73 39.02 9.60
N ALA A 166 19.61 39.22 8.61
CA ALA A 166 19.46 40.21 7.55
C ALA A 166 20.30 39.78 6.34
N LEU A 167 19.94 40.28 5.17
CA LEU A 167 20.60 40.10 3.89
C LEU A 167 21.12 41.44 3.38
N ARG A 168 22.33 41.44 2.83
CA ARG A 168 22.85 42.58 2.07
C ARG A 168 22.41 42.41 0.63
N GLY A 169 21.48 43.23 0.15
CA GLY A 169 20.94 43.13 -1.21
C GLY A 169 21.85 43.73 -2.30
N THR A 170 21.33 43.73 -3.52
CA THR A 170 21.90 44.41 -4.70
C THR A 170 20.94 45.47 -5.22
N ASP A 171 21.45 46.48 -5.93
CA ASP A 171 20.64 47.56 -6.52
C ASP A 171 19.95 47.18 -7.86
N LEU A 172 19.92 45.89 -8.21
CA LEU A 172 19.23 45.42 -9.42
C LEU A 172 17.72 45.57 -9.30
N ASP A 173 17.08 45.95 -10.41
CA ASP A 173 15.63 45.92 -10.52
C ASP A 173 15.12 44.49 -10.31
N PRO A 174 14.31 44.23 -9.28
CA PRO A 174 13.77 42.91 -9.03
C PRO A 174 12.83 42.44 -10.15
N GLU A 175 12.23 43.34 -10.94
CA GLU A 175 11.05 43.04 -11.77
C GLU A 175 9.87 42.41 -10.97
N GLY A 176 8.68 42.45 -11.55
CA GLY A 176 7.46 41.89 -10.93
C GLY A 176 7.22 40.43 -11.30
N LEU A 177 6.36 39.76 -10.51
CA LEU A 177 5.77 38.47 -10.93
C LEU A 177 4.99 38.65 -12.23
N ARG A 178 4.95 37.58 -13.04
CA ARG A 178 4.29 37.59 -14.35
C ARG A 178 2.94 36.89 -14.28
N SER A 179 1.96 37.50 -14.93
CA SER A 179 0.63 36.92 -15.11
C SER A 179 0.65 35.73 -16.07
N HIS A 180 -0.44 34.96 -16.05
CA HIS A 180 -0.71 33.90 -17.03
C HIS A 180 -0.56 34.38 -18.48
N ALA A 181 -1.09 35.57 -18.81
CA ALA A 181 -1.05 36.12 -20.15
C ALA A 181 0.39 36.47 -20.58
N GLU A 182 1.17 37.09 -19.70
CA GLU A 182 2.57 37.42 -19.98
C GLU A 182 3.43 36.17 -20.20
N LEU A 183 3.12 35.07 -19.51
CA LEU A 183 3.84 33.80 -19.60
C LEU A 183 3.32 32.85 -20.68
N GLY A 184 2.20 33.16 -21.32
CA GLY A 184 1.58 32.28 -22.32
C GLY A 184 1.02 30.98 -21.75
N VAL A 185 0.66 30.97 -20.46
CA VAL A 185 0.09 29.80 -19.77
C VAL A 185 -1.39 30.02 -19.55
N ALA A 186 -2.24 29.19 -20.15
CA ALA A 186 -3.69 29.30 -20.00
C ALA A 186 -4.10 29.13 -18.52
N PRO A 187 -4.98 29.99 -17.97
CA PRO A 187 -5.53 29.80 -16.63
C PRO A 187 -6.47 28.60 -16.57
N GLU A 188 -6.53 27.94 -15.41
CA GLU A 188 -7.45 26.83 -15.15
C GLU A 188 -8.23 27.09 -13.87
N ALA A 189 -9.56 26.95 -13.92
CA ALA A 189 -10.46 27.20 -12.79
C ALA A 189 -10.55 25.99 -11.85
N LYS A 190 -9.42 25.56 -11.28
CA LYS A 190 -9.40 24.53 -10.23
C LYS A 190 -9.53 25.15 -8.84
N VAL A 191 -10.24 24.46 -7.95
CA VAL A 191 -10.27 24.80 -6.52
C VAL A 191 -9.02 24.25 -5.86
N ILE A 192 -8.02 25.11 -5.69
CA ILE A 192 -6.72 24.78 -5.09
C ILE A 192 -6.57 25.43 -3.70
N PRO A 193 -5.79 24.84 -2.78
CA PRO A 193 -5.46 25.48 -1.51
C PRO A 193 -4.58 26.72 -1.73
N ALA A 194 -4.55 27.60 -0.74
CA ALA A 194 -3.64 28.75 -0.74
C ALA A 194 -2.17 28.30 -0.74
N GLY A 195 -1.35 29.00 -1.53
CA GLY A 195 0.09 28.86 -1.61
C GLY A 195 0.84 29.51 -0.47
N GLY A 196 2.15 29.25 -0.43
CA GLY A 196 3.07 29.91 0.48
C GLY A 196 3.43 29.15 1.76
N THR A 197 4.35 29.71 2.54
CA THR A 197 4.90 29.12 3.77
C THR A 197 3.89 29.23 4.92
N ALA A 198 3.20 30.36 5.06
CA ALA A 198 2.21 30.56 6.10
C ALA A 198 1.06 29.54 6.00
N ALA A 199 0.49 29.39 4.80
CA ALA A 199 -0.57 28.40 4.54
C ALA A 199 -0.08 26.96 4.75
N ALA A 200 1.16 26.65 4.36
CA ALA A 200 1.76 25.33 4.58
C ALA A 200 1.91 25.00 6.07
N ARG A 201 2.37 25.95 6.88
CA ARG A 201 2.54 25.79 8.33
C ARG A 201 1.21 25.66 9.07
N ALA A 202 0.23 26.49 8.73
CA ALA A 202 -1.13 26.38 9.28
C ALA A 202 -1.74 25.00 8.94
N THR A 203 -1.52 24.52 7.73
CA THR A 203 -1.97 23.19 7.30
C THR A 203 -1.29 22.07 8.10
N LEU A 204 0.03 22.16 8.31
CA LEU A 204 0.81 21.22 9.11
C LEU A 204 0.35 21.21 10.57
N GLU A 205 0.19 22.38 11.18
CA GLU A 205 -0.25 22.53 12.56
C GLU A 205 -1.65 21.94 12.77
N SER A 206 -2.59 22.29 11.90
CA SER A 206 -3.93 21.73 11.90
C SER A 206 -3.91 20.20 11.78
N PHE A 207 -3.04 19.65 10.92
CA PHE A 207 -2.88 18.20 10.81
C PHE A 207 -2.34 17.56 12.09
N LEU A 208 -1.25 18.11 12.65
CA LEU A 208 -0.56 17.51 13.80
C LEU A 208 -1.36 17.62 15.10
N ASN A 209 -2.21 18.64 15.23
CA ASN A 209 -2.92 18.92 16.48
C ASN A 209 -4.42 18.60 16.43
N VAL A 210 -5.04 18.61 15.23
CA VAL A 210 -6.51 18.46 15.11
C VAL A 210 -6.88 17.32 14.16
N ARG A 211 -6.60 17.46 12.86
CA ARG A 211 -7.17 16.58 11.81
C ARG A 211 -6.53 15.20 11.73
N GLY A 212 -5.26 15.08 12.12
CA GLY A 212 -4.44 13.89 11.86
C GLY A 212 -4.74 12.68 12.74
N VAL A 213 -5.62 12.79 13.74
CA VAL A 213 -5.91 11.70 14.70
C VAL A 213 -6.36 10.42 14.00
N ASN A 214 -7.19 10.54 12.96
CA ASN A 214 -7.72 9.41 12.18
C ASN A 214 -6.93 9.09 10.90
N TYR A 215 -5.80 9.75 10.65
CA TYR A 215 -5.04 9.63 9.41
C TYR A 215 -4.86 8.18 8.95
N MET A 216 -4.44 7.29 9.86
CA MET A 216 -4.20 5.87 9.52
C MET A 216 -5.44 5.15 8.99
N ARG A 217 -6.63 5.48 9.51
CA ARG A 217 -7.91 4.85 9.15
C ARG A 217 -8.48 5.44 7.88
N GLU A 218 -8.37 6.76 7.72
CA GLU A 218 -9.16 7.53 6.76
C GLU A 218 -8.41 7.88 5.47
N VAL A 219 -7.08 7.73 5.43
CA VAL A 219 -6.24 7.97 4.23
C VAL A 219 -6.70 7.21 2.96
N GLY A 220 -7.42 6.09 3.13
CA GLY A 220 -7.92 5.26 2.05
C GLY A 220 -9.22 5.77 1.39
N SER A 221 -10.09 6.44 2.14
CA SER A 221 -11.41 6.84 1.67
C SER A 221 -11.34 8.17 0.90
N PRO A 222 -11.96 8.28 -0.29
CA PRO A 222 -12.01 9.54 -1.02
C PRO A 222 -12.92 10.58 -0.37
N LEU A 223 -13.75 10.18 0.61
CA LEU A 223 -14.63 11.09 1.35
C LEU A 223 -13.90 11.80 2.49
N SER A 224 -13.21 11.04 3.34
CA SER A 224 -12.58 11.57 4.55
C SER A 224 -11.12 11.95 4.37
N ALA A 225 -10.43 11.44 3.34
CA ALA A 225 -9.00 11.72 3.16
C ALA A 225 -8.69 13.19 2.89
N GLU A 226 -9.62 13.96 2.33
CA GLU A 226 -9.43 15.40 2.13
C GLU A 226 -9.18 16.12 3.46
N GLU A 227 -9.91 15.75 4.51
CA GLU A 227 -9.73 16.29 5.85
C GLU A 227 -8.66 15.56 6.65
N ALA A 228 -8.64 14.22 6.61
CA ALA A 228 -7.79 13.40 7.48
C ALA A 228 -6.31 13.32 7.03
N CYS A 229 -6.00 13.60 5.76
CA CYS A 229 -4.61 13.62 5.28
C CYS A 229 -3.90 14.94 5.61
N SER A 230 -2.57 14.94 5.59
CA SER A 230 -1.79 16.13 5.94
C SER A 230 -2.03 17.32 5.01
N ARG A 231 -2.37 17.07 3.73
CA ARG A 231 -2.48 18.09 2.68
C ARG A 231 -1.17 18.84 2.39
N LEU A 232 -0.04 18.29 2.79
CA LEU A 232 1.30 18.91 2.61
C LEU A 232 2.02 18.50 1.33
N SER A 233 1.41 17.71 0.44
CA SER A 233 2.07 17.26 -0.78
C SER A 233 2.42 18.40 -1.73
N ALA A 234 1.52 19.38 -1.93
CA ALA A 234 1.80 20.57 -2.75
C ALA A 234 2.83 21.50 -2.08
N PRO A 235 2.70 21.87 -0.78
CA PRO A 235 3.75 22.60 -0.08
C PRO A 235 5.15 21.99 -0.17
N LEU A 236 5.25 20.65 -0.10
CA LEU A 236 6.52 19.94 -0.24
C LEU A 236 7.04 19.96 -1.68
N ALA A 237 6.17 19.84 -2.69
CA ALA A 237 6.56 19.86 -4.11
C ALA A 237 7.07 21.24 -4.58
N PHE A 238 6.54 22.33 -4.02
CA PHE A 238 7.01 23.70 -4.28
C PHE A 238 8.06 24.17 -3.25
N GLY A 239 8.29 23.37 -2.20
CA GLY A 239 9.29 23.63 -1.18
C GLY A 239 9.02 24.84 -0.28
N THR A 240 7.74 25.22 -0.12
CA THR A 240 7.33 26.26 0.85
C THR A 240 7.42 25.78 2.30
N VAL A 241 7.61 24.48 2.51
CA VAL A 241 8.01 23.90 3.79
C VAL A 241 9.09 22.85 3.57
N ALA A 242 10.12 22.83 4.42
CA ALA A 242 11.17 21.82 4.34
C ALA A 242 10.64 20.46 4.83
N LEU A 243 11.04 19.37 4.17
CA LEU A 243 10.74 18.02 4.66
C LEU A 243 11.29 17.79 6.08
N ARG A 244 12.47 18.35 6.39
CA ARG A 244 13.08 18.31 7.73
C ARG A 244 12.19 18.97 8.77
N GLU A 245 11.65 20.15 8.48
CA GLU A 245 10.69 20.86 9.36
C GLU A 245 9.46 19.96 9.66
N VAL A 246 8.88 19.34 8.62
CA VAL A 246 7.72 18.45 8.76
C VAL A 246 8.06 17.20 9.59
N VAL A 247 9.20 16.55 9.35
CA VAL A 247 9.65 15.38 10.12
C VAL A 247 9.83 15.73 11.59
N GLN A 248 10.48 16.85 11.89
CA GLN A 248 10.71 17.25 13.27
C GLN A 248 9.43 17.64 14.00
N ALA A 249 8.57 18.44 13.39
CA ALA A 249 7.28 18.79 13.97
C ALA A 249 6.45 17.52 14.25
N THR A 250 6.47 16.55 13.34
CA THR A 250 5.82 15.24 13.52
C THR A 250 6.40 14.47 14.70
N ARG A 251 7.72 14.42 14.85
CA ARG A 251 8.42 13.73 15.95
C ARG A 251 8.20 14.40 17.29
N GLN A 252 8.23 15.73 17.34
CA GLN A 252 7.91 16.51 18.53
C GLN A 252 6.47 16.24 18.98
N ARG A 253 5.51 16.30 18.06
CA ARG A 253 4.12 15.96 18.37
C ARG A 253 3.97 14.51 18.82
N LEU A 254 4.63 13.57 18.17
CA LEU A 254 4.62 12.15 18.54
C LEU A 254 5.21 11.93 19.94
N ALA A 255 6.24 12.67 20.34
CA ALA A 255 6.79 12.62 21.69
C ALA A 255 5.80 13.19 22.71
N ALA A 256 5.18 14.34 22.42
CA ALA A 256 4.19 14.96 23.28
C ALA A 256 2.98 14.04 23.56
N VAL A 257 2.34 13.50 22.52
CA VAL A 257 1.15 12.62 22.69
C VAL A 257 1.48 11.25 23.29
N LYS A 258 2.75 10.83 23.29
CA LYS A 258 3.17 9.61 24.01
C LYS A 258 3.34 9.84 25.50
N GLY A 259 3.74 11.06 25.89
CA GLY A 259 3.94 11.45 27.28
C GLY A 259 2.68 11.93 27.98
N ASP A 260 1.59 12.13 27.23
CA ASP A 260 0.31 12.63 27.71
C ASP A 260 -0.70 11.47 27.88
N PRO A 261 -1.07 11.09 29.13
CA PRO A 261 -2.04 10.03 29.39
C PRO A 261 -3.45 10.32 28.85
N GLU A 262 -3.80 11.59 28.67
CA GLU A 262 -5.11 12.04 28.20
C GLU A 262 -5.19 12.12 26.66
N ALA A 263 -4.06 11.98 25.97
CA ALA A 263 -4.03 12.04 24.52
C ALA A 263 -4.72 10.82 23.89
N ASP A 264 -5.53 11.08 22.84
CA ASP A 264 -6.20 10.00 22.11
C ASP A 264 -5.17 8.96 21.59
N PRO A 265 -5.32 7.67 21.93
CA PRO A 265 -4.34 6.63 21.59
C PRO A 265 -4.18 6.41 20.07
N ARG A 266 -5.09 6.93 19.24
CA ARG A 266 -4.97 6.92 17.78
C ARG A 266 -3.84 7.83 17.29
N TRP A 267 -3.50 8.92 18.00
CA TRP A 267 -2.45 9.85 17.59
C TRP A 267 -1.11 9.16 17.37
N VAL A 268 -0.68 8.32 18.31
CA VAL A 268 0.60 7.61 18.22
C VAL A 268 0.69 6.75 16.96
N ARG A 269 -0.40 6.05 16.61
CA ARG A 269 -0.47 5.21 15.41
C ARG A 269 -0.48 6.04 14.14
N SER A 270 -1.30 7.09 14.10
CA SER A 270 -1.44 7.99 12.96
C SER A 270 -0.13 8.73 12.65
N LEU A 271 0.54 9.29 13.65
CA LEU A 271 1.80 10.01 13.46
C LEU A 271 2.95 9.09 13.04
N ARG A 272 3.05 7.87 13.59
CA ARG A 272 4.03 6.86 13.11
C ARG A 272 3.77 6.45 11.65
N SER A 273 2.50 6.27 11.29
CA SER A 273 2.10 5.97 9.90
C SER A 273 2.46 7.13 8.97
N TYR A 274 2.25 8.37 9.43
CA TYR A 274 2.58 9.57 8.68
C TYR A 274 4.09 9.78 8.50
N GLU A 275 4.89 9.63 9.56
CA GLU A 275 6.35 9.70 9.48
C GLU A 275 6.91 8.68 8.48
N SER A 276 6.35 7.46 8.45
CA SER A 276 6.72 6.48 7.43
C SER A 276 6.49 6.99 6.00
N ARG A 277 5.50 7.86 5.75
CA ARG A 277 5.26 8.47 4.43
C ARG A 277 6.29 9.51 4.06
N LEU A 278 6.77 10.29 5.03
CA LEU A 278 7.85 11.25 4.83
C LEU A 278 9.15 10.53 4.43
N HIS A 279 9.37 9.32 4.93
CA HIS A 279 10.47 8.47 4.45
C HIS A 279 10.22 7.93 3.03
N TRP A 280 8.99 7.52 2.71
CA TRP A 280 8.63 7.09 1.35
C TRP A 280 8.78 8.19 0.31
N HIS A 281 8.54 9.46 0.68
CA HIS A 281 8.79 10.61 -0.17
C HIS A 281 10.21 10.58 -0.75
N CYS A 282 11.24 10.62 0.09
CA CYS A 282 12.63 10.57 -0.38
C CYS A 282 12.98 9.24 -1.05
N HIS A 283 12.38 8.12 -0.62
CA HIS A 283 12.65 6.82 -1.27
C HIS A 283 12.28 6.81 -2.75
N PHE A 284 11.15 7.43 -3.12
CA PHE A 284 10.71 7.52 -4.51
C PHE A 284 11.53 8.55 -5.30
N LEU A 285 11.79 9.75 -4.75
CA LEU A 285 12.70 10.71 -5.39
C LEU A 285 14.06 10.09 -5.66
N GLN A 286 14.61 9.37 -4.68
CA GLN A 286 15.90 8.70 -4.83
C GLN A 286 15.88 7.69 -5.99
N ARG A 287 14.73 7.07 -6.31
CA ARG A 287 14.65 6.13 -7.44
C ARG A 287 14.87 6.86 -8.77
N LEU A 288 14.20 7.98 -8.98
CA LEU A 288 14.39 8.80 -10.17
C LEU A 288 15.82 9.36 -10.22
N GLU A 289 16.33 9.88 -9.11
CA GLU A 289 17.73 10.35 -9.00
C GLU A 289 18.73 9.26 -9.38
N SER A 290 18.49 8.02 -8.96
CA SER A 290 19.40 6.91 -9.23
C SER A 290 19.26 6.38 -10.66
N GLU A 291 18.09 6.52 -11.30
CA GLU A 291 17.80 6.01 -12.64
C GLU A 291 16.80 6.92 -13.39
N PRO A 292 17.25 8.08 -13.90
CA PRO A 292 16.37 9.11 -14.48
C PRO A 292 15.52 8.63 -15.65
N GLU A 293 16.01 7.63 -16.38
CA GLU A 293 15.34 7.05 -17.54
C GLU A 293 13.97 6.42 -17.22
N THR A 294 13.65 6.20 -15.95
CA THR A 294 12.31 5.73 -15.52
C THR A 294 11.19 6.71 -15.84
N GLU A 295 11.50 7.97 -16.15
CA GLU A 295 10.53 8.92 -16.71
C GLU A 295 10.05 8.52 -18.12
N PHE A 296 10.91 7.88 -18.91
CA PHE A 296 10.66 7.64 -20.33
C PHE A 296 10.36 6.17 -20.67
N ARG A 297 10.86 5.23 -19.88
CA ARG A 297 10.79 3.78 -20.17
C ARG A 297 10.65 2.93 -18.92
N ASN A 298 10.20 1.68 -19.07
CA ASN A 298 9.89 0.81 -17.92
C ASN A 298 11.16 0.51 -17.12
N LEU A 299 11.13 0.71 -15.81
CA LEU A 299 12.22 0.40 -14.89
C LEU A 299 12.69 -1.05 -15.05
N ASN A 300 11.76 -1.98 -15.26
CA ASN A 300 12.10 -3.31 -15.78
C ASN A 300 11.89 -3.32 -17.30
N ARG A 301 13.01 -3.32 -18.02
CA ARG A 301 13.04 -3.24 -19.50
C ARG A 301 12.36 -4.42 -20.18
N ALA A 302 12.14 -5.54 -19.50
CA ALA A 302 11.41 -6.67 -20.07
C ALA A 302 9.91 -6.39 -20.29
N PHE A 303 9.40 -5.26 -19.78
CA PHE A 303 8.05 -4.78 -20.08
C PHE A 303 8.00 -3.74 -21.20
N ASP A 304 9.13 -3.32 -21.76
CA ASP A 304 9.14 -2.43 -22.93
C ASP A 304 8.45 -3.15 -24.11
N GLY A 305 7.54 -2.47 -24.78
CA GLY A 305 6.69 -3.03 -25.84
C GLY A 305 5.47 -3.81 -25.35
N LEU A 306 5.21 -3.92 -24.03
CA LEU A 306 4.06 -4.66 -23.50
C LEU A 306 2.70 -4.02 -23.88
N ARG A 307 2.64 -2.69 -23.98
CA ARG A 307 1.37 -1.95 -24.19
C ARG A 307 1.41 -0.94 -25.31
N GLU A 308 2.60 -0.49 -25.69
CA GLU A 308 2.85 0.50 -26.73
C GLU A 308 2.20 0.11 -28.07
N PRO A 309 2.23 -1.16 -28.52
CA PRO A 309 1.56 -1.58 -29.76
C PRO A 309 0.04 -1.64 -29.67
N HIS A 310 -0.55 -1.48 -28.49
CA HIS A 310 -1.97 -1.65 -28.22
C HIS A 310 -2.66 -0.35 -27.79
N TRP A 311 -2.10 0.79 -28.19
CA TRP A 311 -2.71 2.09 -27.90
C TRP A 311 -4.14 2.17 -28.42
N ASN A 312 -5.04 2.67 -27.57
CA ASN A 312 -6.44 2.91 -27.90
C ASN A 312 -6.81 4.33 -27.46
N ALA A 313 -6.97 5.23 -28.44
CA ALA A 313 -7.27 6.64 -28.20
C ALA A 313 -8.65 6.83 -27.52
N GLU A 314 -9.67 6.08 -27.96
CA GLU A 314 -11.01 6.17 -27.38
C GLU A 314 -11.01 5.79 -25.90
N HIS A 315 -10.32 4.71 -25.53
CA HIS A 315 -10.17 4.30 -24.13
C HIS A 315 -9.48 5.39 -23.30
N PHE A 316 -8.43 6.00 -23.84
CA PHE A 316 -7.74 7.09 -23.18
C PHE A 316 -8.65 8.31 -23.00
N ASP A 317 -9.35 8.74 -24.05
CA ASP A 317 -10.22 9.91 -24.01
C ASP A 317 -11.37 9.71 -23.02
N ARG A 318 -12.03 8.54 -23.05
CA ARG A 318 -13.10 8.21 -22.09
C ARG A 318 -12.59 8.20 -20.66
N TRP A 319 -11.38 7.70 -20.41
CA TRP A 319 -10.77 7.72 -19.08
C TRP A 319 -10.38 9.13 -18.64
N ALA A 320 -9.73 9.92 -19.49
CA ALA A 320 -9.27 11.28 -19.18
C ALA A 320 -10.43 12.27 -18.92
N HIS A 321 -11.64 11.96 -19.40
CA HIS A 321 -12.86 12.75 -19.20
C HIS A 321 -13.80 12.17 -18.13
N GLY A 322 -13.47 11.04 -17.50
CA GLY A 322 -14.36 10.42 -16.51
C GLY A 322 -15.68 9.95 -17.12
N GLN A 323 -15.57 9.21 -18.23
CA GLN A 323 -16.66 8.64 -19.04
C GLN A 323 -16.42 7.15 -19.32
N THR A 324 -15.78 6.45 -18.39
CA THR A 324 -15.46 5.02 -18.51
C THR A 324 -16.68 4.12 -18.31
N GLY A 325 -17.75 4.66 -17.71
CA GLY A 325 -18.91 3.88 -17.29
C GLY A 325 -18.70 3.17 -15.95
N TYR A 326 -17.56 3.38 -15.29
CA TYR A 326 -17.29 2.92 -13.92
C TYR A 326 -17.39 4.08 -12.92
N PRO A 327 -18.46 4.16 -12.11
CA PRO A 327 -18.81 5.38 -11.36
C PRO A 327 -17.72 5.91 -10.44
N LEU A 328 -17.00 5.04 -9.72
CA LEU A 328 -15.91 5.50 -8.85
C LEU A 328 -14.72 6.04 -9.65
N VAL A 329 -14.38 5.43 -10.78
CA VAL A 329 -13.27 5.89 -11.64
C VAL A 329 -13.62 7.26 -12.20
N ASP A 330 -14.84 7.41 -12.71
CA ASP A 330 -15.32 8.65 -13.30
C ASP A 330 -15.43 9.76 -12.26
N ALA A 331 -15.95 9.46 -11.06
CA ALA A 331 -15.96 10.38 -9.93
C ALA A 331 -14.56 10.88 -9.56
N CYS A 332 -13.57 9.97 -9.53
CA CYS A 332 -12.18 10.33 -9.22
C CYS A 332 -11.58 11.27 -10.28
N VAL A 333 -11.78 10.99 -11.57
CA VAL A 333 -11.28 11.85 -12.65
C VAL A 333 -11.94 13.23 -12.60
N ARG A 334 -13.25 13.30 -12.37
CA ARG A 334 -13.98 14.56 -12.27
C ARG A 334 -13.54 15.39 -11.06
N MET A 335 -13.35 14.76 -9.90
CA MET A 335 -12.75 15.41 -8.72
C MET A 335 -11.37 15.97 -9.05
N LEU A 336 -10.49 15.14 -9.62
CA LEU A 336 -9.13 15.54 -9.97
C LEU A 336 -9.11 16.74 -10.93
N ARG A 337 -10.00 16.74 -11.92
CA ARG A 337 -10.15 17.86 -12.86
C ARG A 337 -10.62 19.14 -12.17
N ALA A 338 -11.47 19.05 -11.15
CA ALA A 338 -11.99 20.21 -10.43
C ALA A 338 -11.07 20.74 -9.34
N THR A 339 -10.27 19.89 -8.67
CA THR A 339 -9.53 20.27 -7.46
C THR A 339 -8.01 20.13 -7.57
N GLY A 340 -7.55 19.39 -8.58
CA GLY A 340 -6.14 19.06 -8.73
C GLY A 340 -5.59 18.12 -7.64
N TRP A 341 -6.45 17.45 -6.88
CA TRP A 341 -6.03 16.53 -5.82
C TRP A 341 -6.90 15.28 -5.71
N LEU A 342 -6.25 14.16 -5.40
CA LEU A 342 -6.89 12.91 -5.00
C LEU A 342 -6.07 12.25 -3.89
N ASN A 343 -6.74 11.47 -3.02
CA ASN A 343 -6.04 10.62 -2.08
C ASN A 343 -5.29 9.48 -2.81
N PHE A 344 -4.23 8.97 -2.19
CA PHE A 344 -3.32 8.04 -2.86
C PHE A 344 -4.02 6.75 -3.34
N ARG A 345 -5.07 6.26 -2.64
CA ARG A 345 -5.78 5.03 -3.05
C ARG A 345 -6.54 5.22 -4.36
N MET A 346 -7.19 6.37 -4.52
CA MET A 346 -7.87 6.69 -5.77
C MET A 346 -6.88 6.98 -6.90
N ARG A 347 -5.71 7.58 -6.62
CA ARG A 347 -4.63 7.66 -7.62
C ARG A 347 -4.20 6.28 -8.11
N ALA A 348 -4.00 5.33 -7.19
CA ALA A 348 -3.67 3.95 -7.55
C ALA A 348 -4.77 3.27 -8.36
N LEU A 349 -6.05 3.50 -8.01
CA LEU A 349 -7.19 3.02 -8.79
C LEU A 349 -7.16 3.56 -10.22
N LEU A 350 -6.96 4.87 -10.42
CA LEU A 350 -6.93 5.46 -11.76
C LEU A 350 -5.84 4.86 -12.65
N VAL A 351 -4.61 4.75 -12.13
CA VAL A 351 -3.49 4.17 -12.86
C VAL A 351 -3.71 2.69 -13.15
N SER A 352 -4.21 1.95 -12.16
CA SER A 352 -4.53 0.53 -12.29
C SER A 352 -5.62 0.29 -13.34
N PHE A 353 -6.71 1.07 -13.29
CA PHE A 353 -7.80 0.96 -14.25
C PHE A 353 -7.31 1.23 -15.68
N ALA A 354 -6.58 2.34 -15.89
CA ALA A 354 -6.04 2.66 -17.20
C ALA A 354 -5.07 1.59 -17.73
N SER A 355 -4.15 1.11 -16.89
CA SER A 355 -3.08 0.20 -17.35
C SER A 355 -3.47 -1.27 -17.43
N GLN A 356 -4.50 -1.70 -16.70
CA GLN A 356 -4.90 -3.11 -16.63
C GLN A 356 -6.30 -3.37 -17.17
N HIS A 357 -7.27 -2.49 -16.97
CA HIS A 357 -8.62 -2.70 -17.53
C HIS A 357 -8.70 -2.15 -18.96
N LEU A 358 -8.13 -0.96 -19.20
CA LEU A 358 -8.11 -0.35 -20.53
C LEU A 358 -6.89 -0.73 -21.37
N TRP A 359 -5.90 -1.39 -20.74
CA TRP A 359 -4.64 -1.81 -21.34
C TRP A 359 -3.79 -0.68 -21.95
N LEU A 360 -3.94 0.55 -21.44
CA LEU A 360 -3.19 1.72 -21.90
C LEU A 360 -1.76 1.73 -21.38
N HIS A 361 -0.83 2.29 -22.15
CA HIS A 361 0.54 2.51 -21.71
C HIS A 361 0.58 3.57 -20.59
N TRP A 362 1.43 3.36 -19.58
CA TRP A 362 1.46 4.19 -18.37
C TRP A 362 1.91 5.63 -18.65
N ARG A 363 2.80 5.86 -19.63
CA ARG A 363 3.39 7.19 -19.87
C ARG A 363 2.37 8.24 -20.35
N PRO A 364 1.59 8.02 -21.42
CA PRO A 364 0.55 8.99 -21.82
C PRO A 364 -0.47 9.28 -20.71
N THR A 365 -0.91 8.24 -19.99
CA THR A 365 -1.81 8.41 -18.83
C THR A 365 -1.13 9.16 -17.68
N GLY A 366 0.17 8.96 -17.50
CA GLY A 366 0.96 9.64 -16.49
C GLY A 366 1.17 11.11 -16.80
N LEU A 367 1.37 11.49 -18.07
CA LEU A 367 1.47 12.88 -18.50
C LEU A 367 0.15 13.62 -18.27
N PHE A 368 -0.98 13.00 -18.65
CA PHE A 368 -2.31 13.56 -18.37
C PHE A 368 -2.45 13.83 -16.87
N LEU A 369 -2.17 12.85 -16.03
CA LEU A 369 -2.36 13.02 -14.60
C LEU A 369 -1.35 14.00 -13.98
N ALA A 370 -0.08 13.99 -14.40
CA ALA A 370 0.96 14.94 -13.95
C ALA A 370 0.47 16.38 -14.12
N ARG A 371 -0.12 16.66 -15.29
CA ARG A 371 -0.73 17.94 -15.59
C ARG A 371 -1.92 18.28 -14.70
N GLN A 372 -2.60 17.29 -14.10
CA GLN A 372 -3.76 17.54 -13.25
C GLN A 372 -3.42 17.73 -11.77
N TRP A 373 -2.37 17.12 -11.24
CA TRP A 373 -2.09 17.18 -9.81
C TRP A 373 -1.27 18.40 -9.43
N LEU A 374 -1.82 19.22 -8.55
CA LEU A 374 -1.09 20.37 -7.98
C LEU A 374 0.23 19.95 -7.31
N ASP A 375 0.28 18.73 -6.76
CA ASP A 375 1.44 18.17 -6.07
C ASP A 375 2.31 17.27 -6.96
N ASN A 376 2.35 17.51 -8.27
CA ASN A 376 3.18 16.73 -9.18
C ASN A 376 4.67 16.84 -8.84
N GLU A 377 5.19 15.76 -8.27
CA GLU A 377 6.58 15.57 -7.93
C GLU A 377 7.15 14.42 -8.78
N PRO A 378 7.93 14.70 -9.85
CA PRO A 378 8.37 13.72 -10.84
C PRO A 378 8.95 12.44 -10.23
N GLY A 379 9.74 12.58 -9.16
CA GLY A 379 10.36 11.44 -8.48
C GLY A 379 9.34 10.47 -7.86
N ILE A 380 8.26 10.99 -7.28
CA ILE A 380 7.14 10.21 -6.75
C ILE A 380 6.24 9.73 -7.89
N HIS A 381 5.88 10.64 -8.79
CA HIS A 381 4.91 10.41 -9.86
C HIS A 381 5.30 9.25 -10.75
N TRP A 382 6.47 9.32 -11.41
CA TRP A 382 6.89 8.27 -12.35
C TRP A 382 7.14 6.92 -11.67
N SER A 383 7.65 6.95 -10.44
CA SER A 383 7.77 5.75 -9.59
C SER A 383 6.41 5.09 -9.32
N GLN A 384 5.37 5.90 -9.03
CA GLN A 384 4.03 5.41 -8.75
C GLN A 384 3.31 4.97 -10.03
N MET A 385 3.44 5.69 -11.13
CA MET A 385 2.87 5.28 -12.42
C MET A 385 3.28 3.86 -12.76
N GLN A 386 4.59 3.58 -12.78
CA GLN A 386 5.05 2.24 -13.11
C GLN A 386 4.71 1.18 -12.06
N MET A 387 4.70 1.56 -10.77
CA MET A 387 4.35 0.63 -9.70
C MET A 387 2.88 0.19 -9.79
N GLN A 388 1.96 1.14 -9.97
CA GLN A 388 0.53 0.85 -10.05
C GLN A 388 0.14 0.26 -11.41
N SER A 389 0.94 0.47 -12.47
CA SER A 389 0.83 -0.23 -13.76
C SER A 389 1.41 -1.66 -13.74
N SER A 390 2.01 -2.08 -12.63
CA SER A 390 2.67 -3.39 -12.44
C SER A 390 3.87 -3.66 -13.36
N THR A 391 4.63 -2.61 -13.75
CA THR A 391 5.80 -2.72 -14.64
C THR A 391 7.16 -2.54 -13.94
N VAL A 392 7.18 -2.42 -12.62
CA VAL A 392 8.44 -2.39 -11.82
C VAL A 392 9.08 -3.78 -11.70
N GLY A 393 8.29 -4.87 -11.75
CA GLY A 393 8.78 -6.26 -11.76
C GLY A 393 9.16 -6.86 -10.40
N ILE A 394 9.68 -6.08 -9.44
CA ILE A 394 10.01 -6.57 -8.08
C ILE A 394 8.83 -6.50 -7.09
N ASN A 395 7.69 -5.95 -7.51
CA ASN A 395 6.48 -5.82 -6.71
C ASN A 395 5.45 -6.93 -7.03
N ARG A 396 4.52 -7.16 -6.11
CA ARG A 396 3.35 -8.00 -6.39
C ARG A 396 2.45 -7.29 -7.40
N VAL A 397 1.99 -8.02 -8.42
CA VAL A 397 0.97 -7.53 -9.36
C VAL A 397 -0.31 -7.25 -8.60
N ARG A 398 -0.79 -6.01 -8.66
CA ARG A 398 -2.04 -5.56 -8.04
C ARG A 398 -2.92 -4.98 -9.14
N ILE A 399 -4.14 -5.48 -9.22
CA ILE A 399 -5.18 -5.00 -10.14
C ILE A 399 -6.36 -4.59 -9.26
N TYR A 400 -6.70 -3.30 -9.26
CA TYR A 400 -7.76 -2.73 -8.44
C TYR A 400 -9.10 -2.91 -9.14
N SER A 401 -10.04 -3.60 -8.49
CA SER A 401 -11.42 -3.71 -8.96
C SER A 401 -12.17 -2.40 -8.68
N PRO A 402 -12.61 -1.65 -9.70
CA PRO A 402 -13.32 -0.38 -9.50
C PRO A 402 -14.63 -0.55 -8.72
N THR A 403 -15.39 -1.62 -8.98
CA THR A 403 -16.65 -1.92 -8.30
C THR A 403 -16.44 -2.30 -6.83
N ARG A 404 -15.41 -3.12 -6.54
CA ARG A 404 -15.03 -3.44 -5.15
C ARG A 404 -14.52 -2.22 -4.40
N GLN A 405 -13.70 -1.37 -5.04
CA GLN A 405 -13.22 -0.13 -4.41
C GLN A 405 -14.38 0.82 -4.12
N ALA A 406 -15.37 0.93 -5.01
CA ALA A 406 -16.59 1.69 -4.74
C ALA A 406 -17.26 1.18 -3.46
N ARG A 407 -17.45 -0.15 -3.34
CA ARG A 407 -18.07 -0.76 -2.16
C ARG A 407 -17.33 -0.49 -0.86
N GLU A 408 -16.01 -0.61 -0.87
CA GLU A 408 -15.21 -0.52 0.35
C GLU A 408 -14.90 0.92 0.76
N GLN A 409 -14.80 1.85 -0.18
CA GLN A 409 -14.33 3.23 0.09
C GLN A 409 -15.45 4.28 0.01
N ASP A 410 -16.56 3.96 -0.64
CA ASP A 410 -17.77 4.79 -0.75
C ASP A 410 -19.02 3.92 -0.52
N PRO A 411 -19.20 3.37 0.70
CA PRO A 411 -20.27 2.41 0.99
C PRO A 411 -21.66 3.00 0.75
N GLU A 412 -21.87 4.27 1.07
CA GLU A 412 -23.14 4.99 0.92
C GLU A 412 -23.28 5.72 -0.43
N GLY A 413 -22.27 5.64 -1.30
CA GLY A 413 -22.34 6.27 -2.63
C GLY A 413 -22.25 7.79 -2.63
N VAL A 414 -21.87 8.41 -1.50
CA VAL A 414 -21.83 9.86 -1.33
C VAL A 414 -20.79 10.49 -2.27
N PHE A 415 -19.63 9.84 -2.43
CA PHE A 415 -18.57 10.36 -3.28
C PHE A 415 -18.96 10.29 -4.74
N ILE A 416 -19.49 9.14 -5.17
CA ILE A 416 -19.96 8.94 -6.55
C ILE A 416 -21.06 9.94 -6.88
N ARG A 417 -22.10 10.10 -6.04
CA ARG A 417 -23.20 11.03 -6.31
C ARG A 417 -22.75 12.49 -6.35
N ARG A 418 -21.75 12.87 -5.56
CA ARG A 418 -21.18 14.22 -5.57
C ARG A 418 -20.53 14.57 -6.91
N TRP A 419 -19.77 13.63 -7.47
CA TRP A 419 -18.94 13.88 -8.66
C TRP A 419 -19.55 13.36 -9.97
N VAL A 420 -20.55 12.50 -9.88
CA VAL A 420 -21.33 11.95 -11.00
C VAL A 420 -22.82 12.16 -10.69
N PRO A 421 -23.29 13.42 -10.66
CA PRO A 421 -24.65 13.77 -10.22
C PRO A 421 -25.73 13.17 -11.11
N GLU A 422 -25.43 12.82 -12.36
CA GLU A 422 -26.34 12.10 -13.23
C GLU A 422 -26.70 10.68 -12.72
N LEU A 423 -25.97 10.16 -11.73
CA LEU A 423 -26.28 8.90 -11.05
C LEU A 423 -27.04 9.09 -9.73
N ALA A 424 -27.50 10.31 -9.42
CA ALA A 424 -28.16 10.64 -8.15
C ALA A 424 -29.40 9.79 -7.85
N ASP A 425 -30.13 9.35 -8.88
CA ASP A 425 -31.36 8.54 -8.71
C ASP A 425 -31.11 7.03 -8.75
N VAL A 426 -29.87 6.59 -9.04
CA VAL A 426 -29.56 5.16 -9.10
C VAL A 426 -29.62 4.56 -7.69
N PRO A 427 -30.37 3.45 -7.47
CA PRO A 427 -30.43 2.78 -6.18
C PRO A 427 -29.05 2.40 -5.66
N LEU A 428 -28.79 2.55 -4.35
CA LEU A 428 -27.44 2.35 -3.78
C LEU A 428 -26.81 0.99 -4.12
N HIS A 429 -27.61 -0.08 -4.11
CA HIS A 429 -27.15 -1.43 -4.43
C HIS A 429 -26.73 -1.60 -5.91
N LEU A 430 -27.21 -0.73 -6.81
CA LEU A 430 -26.87 -0.69 -8.24
C LEU A 430 -25.96 0.48 -8.61
N LEU A 431 -25.69 1.43 -7.71
CA LEU A 431 -24.88 2.62 -7.99
C LEU A 431 -23.47 2.28 -8.50
N ARG A 432 -22.96 1.09 -8.17
CA ARG A 432 -21.62 0.61 -8.57
C ARG A 432 -21.63 -0.07 -9.95
N THR A 433 -22.80 -0.53 -10.35
CA THR A 433 -23.08 -1.22 -11.62
C THR A 433 -24.34 -0.63 -12.26
N PRO A 434 -24.37 0.71 -12.52
CA PRO A 434 -25.60 1.38 -12.96
C PRO A 434 -26.15 0.83 -14.28
N TRP A 435 -25.32 0.17 -15.09
CA TRP A 435 -25.71 -0.53 -16.31
C TRP A 435 -26.60 -1.77 -16.06
N GLU A 436 -26.66 -2.29 -14.84
CA GLU A 436 -27.56 -3.38 -14.45
C GLU A 436 -28.94 -2.87 -13.99
N TRP A 437 -29.08 -1.55 -13.78
CA TRP A 437 -30.34 -0.96 -13.39
C TRP A 437 -31.32 -0.92 -14.57
N THR A 438 -32.57 -1.31 -14.34
CA THR A 438 -33.63 -1.26 -15.37
C THR A 438 -33.87 0.16 -15.89
N GLY A 439 -33.51 1.19 -15.12
CA GLY A 439 -33.54 2.59 -15.51
C GLY A 439 -32.31 3.08 -16.29
N ALA A 440 -31.31 2.23 -16.56
CA ALA A 440 -30.02 2.65 -17.13
C ALA A 440 -30.15 3.44 -18.45
N GLY A 441 -31.10 3.06 -19.31
CA GLY A 441 -31.34 3.77 -20.59
C GLY A 441 -31.85 5.21 -20.44
N ARG A 442 -32.24 5.62 -19.22
CA ARG A 442 -32.65 7.01 -18.91
C ARG A 442 -31.48 7.86 -18.40
N LEU A 443 -30.36 7.23 -18.04
CA LEU A 443 -29.19 7.92 -17.52
C LEU A 443 -28.40 8.54 -18.66
N ASN A 444 -28.01 9.80 -18.52
CA ASN A 444 -26.96 10.39 -19.36
C ASN A 444 -25.57 9.98 -18.86
N TYR A 445 -25.34 8.66 -18.75
CA TYR A 445 -24.10 8.08 -18.23
C TYR A 445 -23.68 6.90 -19.11
N PRO A 446 -22.41 6.81 -19.56
CA PRO A 446 -22.00 5.83 -20.54
C PRO A 446 -22.02 4.41 -19.98
N SER A 447 -22.29 3.43 -20.84
CA SER A 447 -22.09 2.01 -20.53
C SER A 447 -20.60 1.72 -20.27
N PRO A 448 -20.26 0.66 -19.50
CA PRO A 448 -18.89 0.26 -19.26
C PRO A 448 -18.08 0.13 -20.55
N VAL A 449 -16.91 0.77 -20.58
CA VAL A 449 -15.98 0.71 -21.72
C VAL A 449 -15.39 -0.69 -21.93
N VAL A 450 -15.33 -1.51 -20.88
CA VAL A 450 -14.85 -2.90 -20.91
C VAL A 450 -15.63 -3.76 -19.93
N ASP A 451 -15.53 -5.08 -20.07
CA ASP A 451 -15.93 -6.05 -19.03
C ASP A 451 -14.80 -6.17 -17.99
N GLU A 452 -15.10 -5.85 -16.73
CA GLU A 452 -14.10 -5.80 -15.65
C GLU A 452 -13.36 -7.13 -15.48
N GLY A 453 -14.12 -8.23 -15.44
CA GLY A 453 -13.60 -9.56 -15.17
C GLY A 453 -12.71 -10.07 -16.30
N LYS A 454 -13.18 -9.93 -17.54
CA LYS A 454 -12.43 -10.33 -18.74
C LYS A 454 -11.18 -9.48 -18.91
N ALA A 455 -11.28 -8.16 -18.80
CA ALA A 455 -10.14 -7.26 -18.93
C ALA A 455 -9.08 -7.52 -17.85
N GLY A 456 -9.50 -7.64 -16.58
CA GLY A 456 -8.60 -7.93 -15.46
C GLY A 456 -7.91 -9.29 -15.59
N ALA A 457 -8.60 -10.31 -16.09
CA ALA A 457 -8.02 -11.63 -16.35
C ALA A 457 -7.00 -11.60 -17.50
N ALA A 458 -7.34 -10.96 -18.62
CA ALA A 458 -6.44 -10.79 -19.77
C ALA A 458 -5.17 -10.03 -19.40
N ALA A 459 -5.32 -8.94 -18.64
CA ALA A 459 -4.21 -8.15 -18.14
C ALA A 459 -3.27 -8.95 -17.25
N ARG A 460 -3.83 -9.72 -16.31
CA ARG A 460 -3.06 -10.62 -15.46
C ARG A 460 -2.27 -11.62 -16.31
N ALA A 461 -2.91 -12.30 -17.24
CA ALA A 461 -2.24 -13.28 -18.10
C ALA A 461 -1.04 -12.67 -18.85
N ARG A 462 -1.24 -11.52 -19.50
CA ARG A 462 -0.18 -10.82 -20.25
C ARG A 462 0.97 -10.34 -19.37
N ILE A 463 0.68 -9.75 -18.20
CA ILE A 463 1.72 -9.33 -17.25
C ILE A 463 2.52 -10.53 -16.78
N TYR A 464 1.87 -11.63 -16.40
CA TYR A 464 2.57 -12.81 -15.91
C TYR A 464 3.38 -13.49 -17.02
N ALA A 465 2.90 -13.54 -18.26
CA ALA A 465 3.67 -14.05 -19.39
C ALA A 465 4.98 -13.27 -19.61
N ALA A 466 4.96 -11.93 -19.56
CA ALA A 466 6.18 -11.11 -19.67
C ALA A 466 7.20 -11.41 -18.56
N ARG A 467 6.74 -11.85 -17.38
CA ARG A 467 7.59 -12.20 -16.24
C ARG A 467 8.27 -13.56 -16.35
N GLU A 468 7.95 -14.36 -17.36
CA GLU A 468 8.57 -15.67 -17.59
C GLU A 468 9.87 -15.58 -18.40
N SER A 469 10.21 -14.40 -18.94
CA SER A 469 11.42 -14.20 -19.74
C SER A 469 12.70 -14.14 -18.89
N ALA A 470 13.81 -14.64 -19.43
CA ALA A 470 15.13 -14.51 -18.79
C ALA A 470 15.55 -13.03 -18.62
N ALA A 471 15.16 -12.18 -19.57
CA ALA A 471 15.37 -10.73 -19.51
C ALA A 471 14.67 -10.12 -18.28
N PHE A 472 13.44 -10.55 -17.98
CA PHE A 472 12.73 -10.11 -16.78
C PHE A 472 13.46 -10.48 -15.50
N GLU A 473 13.99 -11.71 -15.39
CA GLU A 473 14.72 -12.17 -14.21
C GLU A 473 15.97 -11.31 -13.94
N ALA A 474 16.73 -11.01 -15.00
CA ALA A 474 17.93 -10.20 -14.92
C ALA A 474 17.63 -8.76 -14.49
N GLU A 475 16.63 -8.13 -15.12
CA GLU A 475 16.19 -6.78 -14.77
C GLU A 475 15.62 -6.71 -13.35
N ALA A 476 14.81 -7.68 -12.92
CA ALA A 476 14.28 -7.70 -11.57
C ALA A 476 15.39 -7.76 -10.49
N ARG A 477 16.48 -8.51 -10.76
CA ARG A 477 17.64 -8.55 -9.88
C ARG A 477 18.36 -7.21 -9.81
N ARG A 478 18.68 -6.63 -10.97
CA ARG A 478 19.32 -5.30 -11.08
C ARG A 478 18.53 -4.22 -10.32
N ILE A 479 17.21 -4.22 -10.49
CA ILE A 479 16.32 -3.26 -9.83
C ILE A 479 16.34 -3.45 -8.32
N TYR A 480 16.30 -4.69 -7.82
CA TYR A 480 16.36 -4.92 -6.39
C TYR A 480 17.72 -4.53 -5.78
N GLU A 481 18.82 -4.85 -6.47
CA GLU A 481 20.16 -4.47 -6.05
C GLU A 481 20.29 -2.95 -5.96
N ARG A 482 19.86 -2.22 -6.98
CA ARG A 482 19.98 -0.76 -7.03
C ARG A 482 18.98 -0.02 -6.12
N HIS A 483 17.71 -0.45 -6.12
CA HIS A 483 16.59 0.34 -5.56
C HIS A 483 15.94 -0.29 -4.32
N GLY A 484 16.23 -1.56 -4.02
CA GLY A 484 15.61 -2.29 -2.90
C GLY A 484 16.02 -1.75 -1.54
N SER A 485 15.05 -1.42 -0.68
CA SER A 485 15.31 -0.94 0.68
C SER A 485 16.15 -1.92 1.50
N ARG A 486 17.21 -1.42 2.15
CA ARG A 486 18.12 -2.20 3.02
C ARG A 486 17.72 -2.22 4.49
N LYS A 487 16.69 -1.46 4.88
CA LYS A 487 16.22 -1.32 6.27
C LYS A 487 15.95 -2.67 6.95
N LYS A 488 15.42 -3.65 6.22
CA LYS A 488 15.20 -5.01 6.76
C LYS A 488 16.49 -5.82 6.95
N ALA A 489 17.47 -5.65 6.06
CA ALA A 489 18.77 -6.31 6.19
C ALA A 489 19.53 -5.78 7.41
N VAL A 490 19.47 -4.46 7.64
CA VAL A 490 20.03 -3.80 8.84
C VAL A 490 19.32 -4.26 10.11
N ILE A 491 17.98 -4.17 10.18
CA ILE A 491 17.20 -4.67 11.34
C ILE A 491 17.51 -6.14 11.65
N ARG A 492 17.73 -6.93 10.61
CA ARG A 492 18.07 -8.34 10.76
C ARG A 492 19.50 -8.53 11.28
N ALA A 493 20.46 -7.78 10.76
CA ALA A 493 21.85 -7.79 11.25
C ALA A 493 21.94 -7.31 12.70
N GLU A 494 21.22 -6.26 13.08
CA GLU A 494 21.12 -5.76 14.45
C GLU A 494 20.47 -6.78 15.40
N ARG A 495 19.43 -7.50 14.96
CA ARG A 495 18.85 -8.60 15.75
C ARG A 495 19.86 -9.71 15.99
N VAL A 496 20.61 -10.10 14.96
CA VAL A 496 21.68 -11.10 15.07
C VAL A 496 22.77 -10.62 16.04
N ALA A 497 23.20 -9.36 15.93
CA ALA A 497 24.16 -8.74 16.84
C ALA A 497 23.67 -8.67 18.30
N ARG A 498 22.35 -8.54 18.51
CA ARG A 498 21.71 -8.56 19.84
C ARG A 498 21.35 -9.97 20.35
N GLY A 499 21.80 -11.03 19.68
CA GLY A 499 21.51 -12.42 20.06
C GLY A 499 20.02 -12.81 19.93
N LEU A 500 19.21 -11.99 19.25
CA LEU A 500 17.80 -12.29 19.01
C LEU A 500 17.68 -13.24 17.82
N PRO A 501 16.86 -14.31 17.89
CA PRO A 501 16.76 -15.28 16.81
C PRO A 501 16.33 -14.56 15.51
N PRO A 502 16.93 -14.91 14.36
CA PRO A 502 16.51 -14.35 13.08
C PRO A 502 15.04 -14.69 12.84
N ARG A 503 14.26 -13.76 12.30
CA ARG A 503 12.97 -14.13 11.70
C ARG A 503 13.27 -15.14 10.61
N SER A 504 12.67 -16.32 10.72
CA SER A 504 12.98 -17.52 9.92
C SER A 504 13.26 -17.17 8.47
N GLU A 505 14.51 -17.35 8.06
CA GLU A 505 14.83 -17.43 6.65
C GLU A 505 14.32 -18.77 6.12
N LYS A 506 13.68 -18.71 4.96
CA LYS A 506 13.34 -19.92 4.20
C LYS A 506 14.62 -20.74 3.98
N PRO A 507 14.60 -22.06 4.17
CA PRO A 507 15.77 -22.87 3.91
C PRO A 507 16.16 -22.80 2.43
N THR A 508 17.45 -22.57 2.18
CA THR A 508 18.11 -22.69 0.89
C THR A 508 17.99 -24.13 0.38
N ARG A 509 17.51 -24.28 -0.85
CA ARG A 509 17.37 -25.57 -1.53
C ARG A 509 18.37 -25.63 -2.69
N ALA A 510 19.04 -26.77 -2.84
CA ALA A 510 20.01 -27.06 -3.90
C ALA A 510 19.45 -26.87 -5.33
N ALA A 511 20.33 -26.59 -6.30
CA ALA A 511 20.00 -26.29 -7.70
C ALA A 511 20.20 -27.53 -8.64
N PRO A 512 19.70 -27.54 -9.91
CA PRO A 512 18.98 -26.48 -10.63
C PRO A 512 17.69 -26.91 -11.39
N LYS A 513 16.69 -26.01 -11.46
CA LYS A 513 16.03 -25.53 -12.71
C LYS A 513 15.52 -24.11 -12.44
N ARG A 514 15.89 -23.17 -13.33
CA ARG A 514 15.79 -21.71 -13.16
C ARG A 514 14.34 -21.21 -13.05
N ARG A 515 14.06 -20.50 -11.95
CA ARG A 515 13.11 -19.39 -11.79
C ARG A 515 13.79 -18.44 -10.80
N PRO A 516 13.71 -17.11 -10.95
CA PRO A 516 14.38 -16.22 -10.01
C PRO A 516 13.52 -16.14 -8.74
N PRO A 517 14.10 -15.73 -7.61
CA PRO A 517 13.33 -15.59 -6.39
C PRO A 517 12.32 -14.45 -6.56
N ALA A 518 11.04 -14.74 -6.32
CA ALA A 518 10.05 -13.69 -6.10
C ALA A 518 10.44 -12.92 -4.84
N MET A 519 10.80 -11.65 -5.03
CA MET A 519 11.09 -10.70 -3.98
C MET A 519 9.80 -10.23 -3.31
N SER A 520 9.16 -11.11 -2.55
CA SER A 520 8.07 -10.76 -1.65
C SER A 520 8.66 -10.16 -0.39
N ASP A 521 8.48 -8.85 -0.17
CA ASP A 521 8.35 -8.23 1.17
C ASP A 521 8.39 -6.69 1.18
N GLN A 522 7.63 -6.03 0.29
CA GLN A 522 7.31 -4.61 0.49
C GLN A 522 6.04 -4.47 1.34
N PRO A 523 6.01 -3.55 2.33
CA PRO A 523 4.79 -3.27 3.07
C PRO A 523 3.71 -2.81 2.09
N ASP A 524 2.46 -3.17 2.38
CA ASP A 524 1.34 -2.53 1.71
C ASP A 524 1.49 -1.02 1.88
N LEU A 525 1.55 -0.31 0.76
CA LEU A 525 1.64 1.16 0.68
C LEU A 525 0.43 1.86 1.33
N PHE A 526 -0.45 1.16 2.05
CA PHE A 526 -1.53 1.67 2.89
C PHE A 526 -1.59 1.04 4.27
N GLY A 527 -0.65 0.17 4.62
CA GLY A 527 -0.71 -0.53 5.90
C GLY A 527 -2.04 -1.23 6.12
N SER A 528 -2.65 -1.85 5.11
CA SER A 528 -3.75 -2.79 5.31
C SER A 528 -3.19 -4.10 5.86
N THR A 529 -2.55 -4.01 7.02
CA THR A 529 -2.46 -5.11 7.97
C THR A 529 -3.46 -4.73 9.05
N PRO A 530 -4.42 -5.59 9.42
CA PRO A 530 -5.24 -5.34 10.60
C PRO A 530 -4.28 -5.08 11.77
N THR A 531 -4.25 -3.86 12.26
CA THR A 531 -3.25 -3.43 13.23
C THR A 531 -3.78 -3.77 14.61
N GLN A 532 -3.11 -4.70 15.30
CA GLN A 532 -3.13 -4.73 16.75
C GLN A 532 -2.50 -3.45 17.28
N ALA A 533 -3.27 -2.70 18.06
CA ALA A 533 -2.76 -1.86 19.13
C ALA A 533 -3.77 -1.94 20.28
N SER A 534 -3.30 -2.36 21.45
CA SER A 534 -3.98 -2.13 22.72
C SER A 534 -3.76 -0.66 23.13
N PRO A 535 -4.75 -0.03 23.78
CA PRO A 535 -4.77 -0.06 25.25
C PRO A 535 -6.16 -0.44 25.79
N GLU A 536 -6.14 -0.99 27.01
CA GLU A 536 -7.17 -1.80 27.68
C GLU A 536 -7.43 -3.16 27.02
N VAL A 537 -7.22 -4.23 27.78
CA VAL A 537 -7.57 -5.59 27.38
C VAL A 537 -9.08 -5.61 27.15
N PRO A 538 -9.59 -5.76 25.91
CA PRO A 538 -11.00 -5.99 25.71
C PRO A 538 -11.36 -7.27 26.46
N LYS A 539 -12.41 -7.25 27.29
CA LYS A 539 -12.85 -8.46 27.97
C LYS A 539 -13.01 -9.56 26.92
N PRO A 540 -12.42 -10.75 27.11
CA PRO A 540 -12.50 -11.82 26.13
C PRO A 540 -13.97 -12.14 25.86
N LEU A 541 -14.39 -12.06 24.58
CA LEU A 541 -15.73 -12.46 24.17
C LEU A 541 -15.78 -13.98 24.05
N MET A 542 -15.79 -14.66 25.20
CA MET A 542 -15.78 -16.12 25.28
C MET A 542 -17.04 -16.71 24.65
N PRO A 543 -16.91 -17.58 23.64
CA PRO A 543 -18.02 -18.40 23.20
C PRO A 543 -18.56 -19.25 24.36
N ALA A 544 -19.88 -19.23 24.55
CA ALA A 544 -20.53 -20.00 25.60
C ALA A 544 -20.28 -21.51 25.43
N GLY A 545 -20.06 -22.20 26.55
CA GLY A 545 -19.93 -23.66 26.61
C GLY A 545 -18.59 -24.23 26.15
N LEU A 546 -17.53 -23.42 26.00
CA LEU A 546 -16.18 -23.94 25.76
C LEU A 546 -15.60 -24.57 27.04
N PRO A 547 -14.91 -25.73 26.97
CA PRO A 547 -14.17 -26.28 28.10
C PRO A 547 -13.08 -25.32 28.63
N ASN A 548 -12.79 -25.38 29.93
CA ASN A 548 -11.83 -24.48 30.60
C ASN A 548 -10.43 -24.55 29.97
N SER A 549 -10.02 -25.72 29.50
CA SER A 549 -8.73 -25.93 28.85
C SER A 549 -8.58 -25.11 27.57
N TRP A 550 -9.64 -25.02 26.76
CA TRP A 550 -9.70 -24.16 25.58
C TRP A 550 -9.83 -22.68 25.92
N GLN A 551 -10.68 -22.34 26.89
CA GLN A 551 -10.83 -20.95 27.34
C GLN A 551 -9.48 -20.37 27.75
N ARG A 552 -8.70 -21.12 28.54
CA ARG A 552 -7.38 -20.68 29.03
C ARG A 552 -6.41 -20.35 27.90
N VAL A 553 -6.32 -21.19 26.88
CA VAL A 553 -5.32 -21.03 25.80
C VAL A 553 -5.79 -20.10 24.68
N LEU A 554 -7.10 -19.96 24.47
CA LEU A 554 -7.67 -19.12 23.40
C LEU A 554 -8.14 -17.75 23.89
N ALA A 555 -8.14 -17.49 25.21
CA ALA A 555 -8.52 -16.19 25.76
C ALA A 555 -7.83 -14.98 25.08
N PRO A 556 -6.51 -15.00 24.79
CA PRO A 556 -5.85 -13.90 24.10
C PRO A 556 -6.36 -13.67 22.67
N GLU A 557 -6.71 -14.76 21.98
CA GLU A 557 -7.16 -14.72 20.59
C GLU A 557 -8.60 -14.20 20.51
N PHE A 558 -9.46 -14.60 21.45
CA PHE A 558 -10.83 -14.08 21.58
C PHE A 558 -10.89 -12.65 22.13
N ALA A 559 -9.87 -12.19 22.85
CA ALA A 559 -9.69 -10.78 23.21
C ALA A 559 -9.11 -9.94 22.05
N SER A 560 -8.62 -10.59 20.99
CA SER A 560 -7.91 -9.88 19.93
C SER A 560 -8.84 -8.96 19.10
N PRO A 561 -8.32 -7.85 18.55
CA PRO A 561 -9.06 -7.01 17.62
C PRO A 561 -9.52 -7.76 16.36
N SER A 562 -8.77 -8.80 15.97
CA SER A 562 -9.12 -9.63 14.81
C SER A 562 -10.39 -10.43 15.05
N PHE A 563 -10.59 -10.94 16.28
CA PHE A 563 -11.78 -11.69 16.66
C PHE A 563 -13.00 -10.77 16.81
N HIS A 564 -12.82 -9.55 17.33
CA HIS A 564 -13.89 -8.55 17.36
C HIS A 564 -14.36 -8.19 15.96
N ALA A 565 -13.44 -7.94 15.02
CA ALA A 565 -13.77 -7.69 13.62
C ALA A 565 -14.45 -8.90 12.95
N LEU A 566 -13.99 -10.11 13.27
CA LEU A 566 -14.63 -11.35 12.81
C LEU A 566 -16.05 -11.48 13.36
N LYS A 567 -16.27 -11.19 14.64
CA LYS A 567 -17.60 -11.22 15.26
C LYS A 567 -18.53 -10.22 14.57
N ASP A 568 -18.10 -8.98 14.39
CA ASP A 568 -18.91 -7.95 13.75
C ASP A 568 -19.24 -8.34 12.29
N PHE A 569 -18.27 -8.89 11.57
CA PHE A 569 -18.50 -9.48 10.25
C PHE A 569 -19.53 -10.61 10.28
N LEU A 570 -19.46 -11.54 11.24
CA LEU A 570 -20.40 -12.66 11.33
C LEU A 570 -21.80 -12.25 11.75
N VAL A 571 -21.94 -11.22 12.59
CA VAL A 571 -23.23 -10.62 12.95
C VAL A 571 -23.88 -10.04 11.70
N GLU A 572 -23.12 -9.27 10.93
CA GLU A 572 -23.63 -8.67 9.69
C GLU A 572 -23.91 -9.72 8.61
N GLU A 573 -23.03 -10.71 8.44
CA GLU A 573 -23.25 -11.81 7.49
C GLU A 573 -24.50 -12.61 7.84
N ARG A 574 -24.75 -12.91 9.13
CA ARG A 574 -25.96 -13.61 9.55
C ARG A 574 -27.22 -12.76 9.42
N ARG A 575 -27.10 -11.43 9.45
CA ARG A 575 -28.21 -10.51 9.21
C ARG A 575 -28.63 -10.48 7.74
N THR A 576 -27.68 -10.70 6.83
CA THR A 576 -27.86 -10.47 5.39
C THR A 576 -27.87 -11.74 4.55
N HIS A 577 -27.34 -12.85 5.09
CA HIS A 577 -27.18 -14.12 4.38
C HIS A 577 -27.42 -15.31 5.30
N ASN A 578 -27.73 -16.46 4.70
CA ASN A 578 -27.74 -17.73 5.40
C ASN A 578 -26.30 -18.24 5.62
N VAL A 579 -25.90 -18.36 6.89
CA VAL A 579 -24.54 -18.75 7.29
C VAL A 579 -24.58 -20.04 8.10
N PHE A 580 -23.76 -21.01 7.70
CA PHE A 580 -23.61 -22.30 8.36
C PHE A 580 -22.24 -22.45 9.05
N PRO A 581 -22.14 -23.26 10.13
CA PRO A 581 -23.25 -23.86 10.88
C PRO A 581 -24.05 -22.77 11.66
N PRO A 582 -25.19 -23.09 12.27
CA PRO A 582 -25.89 -22.18 13.19
C PRO A 582 -24.95 -21.63 14.29
N ALA A 583 -25.22 -20.43 14.80
CA ALA A 583 -24.33 -19.76 15.75
C ALA A 583 -23.98 -20.59 17.00
N PRO A 584 -24.93 -21.33 17.62
CA PRO A 584 -24.60 -22.19 18.75
C PRO A 584 -23.57 -23.27 18.40
N ASP A 585 -23.51 -23.74 17.16
CA ASP A 585 -22.73 -24.92 16.77
C ASP A 585 -21.29 -24.61 16.34
N VAL A 586 -20.96 -23.33 16.09
CA VAL A 586 -19.69 -22.92 15.46
C VAL A 586 -18.44 -23.50 16.13
N PHE A 587 -18.50 -23.67 17.46
CA PHE A 587 -17.37 -24.16 18.26
C PHE A 587 -17.52 -25.61 18.74
N ASN A 588 -18.46 -26.40 18.20
CA ASN A 588 -18.72 -27.77 18.64
C ASN A 588 -17.47 -28.67 18.60
N ALA A 589 -16.56 -28.49 17.63
CA ALA A 589 -15.28 -29.22 17.61
C ALA A 589 -14.46 -29.04 18.89
N LEU A 590 -14.44 -27.83 19.45
CA LEU A 590 -13.74 -27.55 20.71
C LEU A 590 -14.56 -27.96 21.94
N ARG A 591 -15.89 -27.99 21.83
CA ARG A 591 -16.77 -28.42 22.94
C ARG A 591 -16.73 -29.92 23.16
N PHE A 592 -16.77 -30.69 22.08
CA PHE A 592 -16.77 -32.15 22.15
C PHE A 592 -15.38 -32.75 22.38
N THR A 593 -14.31 -31.97 22.17
CA THR A 593 -12.94 -32.45 22.34
C THR A 593 -12.14 -31.43 23.16
N PRO A 594 -12.18 -31.50 24.51
CA PRO A 594 -11.32 -30.70 25.38
C PRO A 594 -9.83 -30.85 25.02
N LEU A 595 -9.01 -29.81 25.22
CA LEU A 595 -7.62 -29.77 24.78
C LEU A 595 -6.77 -30.91 25.38
N GLU A 596 -7.01 -31.25 26.64
CA GLU A 596 -6.38 -32.35 27.38
C GLU A 596 -6.60 -33.70 26.71
N ASP A 597 -7.78 -33.90 26.13
CA ASP A 597 -8.20 -35.18 25.52
C ASP A 597 -7.86 -35.30 24.04
N VAL A 598 -7.30 -34.24 23.41
CA VAL A 598 -6.94 -34.28 21.98
C VAL A 598 -5.82 -35.31 21.74
N LYS A 599 -6.15 -36.37 21.01
CA LYS A 599 -5.22 -37.42 20.52
C LYS A 599 -4.96 -37.31 19.02
N VAL A 600 -5.96 -36.84 18.27
CA VAL A 600 -5.89 -36.72 16.80
C VAL A 600 -6.47 -35.38 16.39
N LEU A 601 -5.86 -34.70 15.41
CA LEU A 601 -6.43 -33.51 14.76
C LEU A 601 -6.63 -33.80 13.28
N ILE A 602 -7.87 -33.74 12.82
CA ILE A 602 -8.22 -33.82 11.39
C ILE A 602 -8.65 -32.43 10.93
N LEU A 603 -8.00 -31.91 9.88
CA LEU A 603 -8.23 -30.53 9.44
C LEU A 603 -9.02 -30.47 8.13
N GLY A 604 -10.24 -29.95 8.21
CA GLY A 604 -11.08 -29.54 7.08
C GLY A 604 -10.80 -28.11 6.60
N GLN A 605 -11.35 -27.76 5.44
CA GLN A 605 -11.20 -26.42 4.84
C GLN A 605 -12.25 -25.45 5.40
N ASP A 606 -13.51 -25.69 5.10
CA ASP A 606 -14.69 -24.95 5.54
C ASP A 606 -15.88 -25.91 5.77
N PRO A 607 -16.93 -25.50 6.50
CA PRO A 607 -18.08 -26.35 6.76
C PRO A 607 -18.85 -26.68 5.47
N TYR A 608 -19.67 -27.73 5.49
CA TYR A 608 -20.63 -27.95 4.43
C TYR A 608 -21.62 -26.77 4.33
N HIS A 609 -21.88 -26.32 3.11
CA HIS A 609 -22.62 -25.08 2.83
C HIS A 609 -24.08 -25.31 2.43
N GLY A 610 -24.61 -26.52 2.63
CA GLY A 610 -26.03 -26.83 2.45
C GLY A 610 -26.83 -26.68 3.75
N PRO A 611 -28.14 -26.42 3.66
CA PRO A 611 -29.03 -26.31 4.83
C PRO A 611 -29.01 -27.59 5.66
N GLU A 612 -29.04 -27.44 6.98
CA GLU A 612 -29.01 -28.52 7.98
C GLU A 612 -27.78 -29.45 7.95
N GLN A 613 -26.78 -29.19 7.10
CA GLN A 613 -25.61 -30.08 6.99
C GLN A 613 -24.61 -29.84 8.11
N ALA A 614 -24.01 -28.64 8.16
CA ALA A 614 -22.91 -28.35 9.08
C ALA A 614 -23.39 -28.13 10.52
N HIS A 615 -22.64 -28.71 11.47
CA HIS A 615 -22.88 -28.56 12.91
C HIS A 615 -21.57 -28.32 13.70
N GLY A 616 -20.54 -27.79 13.04
CA GLY A 616 -19.29 -27.36 13.70
C GLY A 616 -18.16 -28.40 13.72
N LEU A 617 -18.39 -29.63 13.29
CA LEU A 617 -17.34 -30.64 13.07
C LEU A 617 -16.97 -30.73 11.59
N SER A 618 -15.67 -30.79 11.26
CA SER A 618 -15.20 -31.03 9.88
C SER A 618 -15.63 -32.40 9.39
N PHE A 619 -15.97 -32.50 8.10
CA PHE A 619 -16.41 -33.74 7.43
C PHE A 619 -17.66 -34.42 8.02
N SER A 620 -18.35 -33.78 8.97
CA SER A 620 -19.51 -34.33 9.67
C SER A 620 -20.80 -33.62 9.24
N VAL A 621 -21.91 -34.36 9.19
CA VAL A 621 -23.26 -33.82 8.97
C VAL A 621 -24.24 -34.25 10.05
N ARG A 622 -25.33 -33.50 10.24
CA ARG A 622 -26.37 -33.83 11.24
C ARG A 622 -27.04 -35.18 10.94
N PRO A 623 -27.61 -35.85 11.96
CA PRO A 623 -28.48 -37.02 11.76
C PRO A 623 -29.60 -36.72 10.74
N GLY A 624 -29.99 -37.73 9.95
CA GLY A 624 -30.98 -37.57 8.87
C GLY A 624 -30.45 -36.93 7.58
N VAL A 625 -29.29 -36.27 7.60
CA VAL A 625 -28.64 -35.73 6.39
C VAL A 625 -27.82 -36.82 5.70
N ARG A 626 -28.03 -36.98 4.38
CA ARG A 626 -27.24 -37.92 3.57
C ARG A 626 -25.76 -37.54 3.61
N PRO A 627 -24.84 -38.48 3.91
CA PRO A 627 -23.40 -38.24 3.88
C PRO A 627 -22.95 -37.62 2.54
N PRO A 628 -22.24 -36.47 2.55
CA PRO A 628 -21.72 -35.86 1.33
C PRO A 628 -20.65 -36.73 0.64
N PRO A 629 -20.35 -36.50 -0.65
CA PRO A 629 -19.39 -37.33 -1.40
C PRO A 629 -18.02 -37.48 -0.75
N SER A 630 -17.50 -36.42 -0.12
CA SER A 630 -16.22 -36.47 0.60
C SER A 630 -16.26 -37.41 1.80
N LEU A 631 -17.37 -37.42 2.56
CA LEU A 631 -17.54 -38.32 3.69
C LEU A 631 -17.77 -39.77 3.24
N GLN A 632 -18.50 -39.98 2.14
CA GLN A 632 -18.65 -41.32 1.55
C GLN A 632 -17.29 -41.91 1.12
N ASN A 633 -16.38 -41.07 0.62
CA ASN A 633 -15.03 -41.51 0.29
C ASN A 633 -14.20 -41.82 1.53
N ILE A 634 -14.35 -41.04 2.61
CA ILE A 634 -13.76 -41.36 3.92
C ILE A 634 -14.25 -42.72 4.43
N TYR A 635 -15.56 -43.02 4.34
CA TYR A 635 -16.12 -44.31 4.76
C TYR A 635 -15.63 -45.50 3.95
N LYS A 636 -15.44 -45.33 2.63
CA LYS A 636 -14.85 -46.38 1.78
C LYS A 636 -13.41 -46.66 2.20
N GLU A 637 -12.61 -45.62 2.40
CA GLU A 637 -11.22 -45.80 2.87
C GLU A 637 -11.18 -46.44 4.26
N LEU A 638 -12.04 -46.03 5.19
CA LEU A 638 -12.17 -46.65 6.52
C LEU A 638 -12.49 -48.15 6.45
N ARG A 639 -13.41 -48.54 5.57
CA ARG A 639 -13.77 -49.96 5.39
C ARG A 639 -12.57 -50.76 4.93
N ASP A 640 -11.84 -50.23 3.95
CA ASP A 640 -10.71 -50.92 3.33
C ASP A 640 -9.43 -50.85 4.21
N ASP A 641 -9.35 -49.89 5.13
CA ASP A 641 -8.22 -49.69 6.05
C ASP A 641 -8.38 -50.47 7.37
N VAL A 642 -9.52 -50.33 8.07
CA VAL A 642 -9.73 -50.85 9.43
C VAL A 642 -11.00 -51.71 9.58
N GLY A 643 -11.64 -52.12 8.49
CA GLY A 643 -12.82 -53.01 8.53
C GLY A 643 -14.12 -52.31 8.98
N PHE A 644 -14.21 -50.99 8.81
CA PHE A 644 -15.35 -50.16 9.20
C PHE A 644 -16.67 -50.55 8.49
N GLN A 645 -17.73 -50.70 9.27
CA GLN A 645 -19.10 -50.84 8.77
C GLN A 645 -19.72 -49.46 8.53
N ILE A 646 -20.12 -49.19 7.28
CA ILE A 646 -20.63 -47.88 6.86
C ILE A 646 -22.05 -47.64 7.43
N PRO A 647 -22.26 -46.65 8.32
CA PRO A 647 -23.58 -46.35 8.86
C PRO A 647 -24.43 -45.55 7.87
N LYS A 648 -25.74 -45.39 8.18
CA LYS A 648 -26.69 -44.63 7.34
C LYS A 648 -26.69 -43.11 7.60
N HIS A 649 -25.81 -42.62 8.48
CA HIS A 649 -25.69 -41.21 8.85
C HIS A 649 -24.24 -40.73 8.69
N GLY A 650 -24.03 -39.41 8.76
CA GLY A 650 -22.72 -38.78 8.65
C GLY A 650 -22.23 -38.06 9.93
N TYR A 651 -22.77 -38.46 11.09
CA TYR A 651 -22.58 -37.76 12.36
C TYR A 651 -21.38 -38.30 13.13
N LEU A 652 -20.26 -37.58 13.06
CA LEU A 652 -18.96 -37.99 13.58
C LEU A 652 -18.68 -37.64 15.06
N ARG A 653 -19.72 -37.31 15.84
CA ARG A 653 -19.54 -36.91 17.25
C ARG A 653 -18.84 -37.99 18.09
N HIS A 654 -19.13 -39.27 17.84
CA HIS A 654 -18.50 -40.40 18.53
C HIS A 654 -16.97 -40.42 18.40
N TRP A 655 -16.40 -39.88 17.31
CA TRP A 655 -14.95 -39.73 17.19
C TRP A 655 -14.44 -38.55 18.00
N ALA A 656 -15.17 -37.44 18.04
CA ALA A 656 -14.81 -36.25 18.80
C ALA A 656 -14.69 -36.55 20.31
N GLU A 657 -15.62 -37.36 20.83
CA GLU A 657 -15.65 -37.82 22.23
C GLU A 657 -14.47 -38.75 22.60
N GLN A 658 -13.82 -39.36 21.60
CA GLN A 658 -12.62 -40.19 21.78
C GLN A 658 -11.30 -39.41 21.66
N GLY A 659 -11.36 -38.08 21.47
CA GLY A 659 -10.17 -37.25 21.33
C GLY A 659 -9.81 -36.87 19.89
N VAL A 660 -10.72 -37.07 18.92
CA VAL A 660 -10.51 -36.67 17.51
C VAL A 660 -11.05 -35.25 17.28
N LEU A 661 -10.15 -34.27 17.29
CA LEU A 661 -10.48 -32.88 17.00
C LEU A 661 -10.74 -32.66 15.50
N LEU A 662 -12.02 -32.65 15.12
CA LEU A 662 -12.52 -32.44 13.75
C LEU A 662 -12.67 -30.94 13.44
N LEU A 663 -11.55 -30.26 13.16
CA LEU A 663 -11.50 -28.80 13.02
C LEU A 663 -11.58 -28.37 11.56
N ASN A 664 -12.38 -27.35 11.24
CA ASN A 664 -12.26 -26.65 9.95
C ASN A 664 -11.29 -25.47 10.09
N ALA A 665 -10.55 -25.12 9.04
CA ALA A 665 -9.68 -23.96 9.09
C ALA A 665 -10.43 -22.62 9.03
N VAL A 666 -11.60 -22.62 8.40
CA VAL A 666 -12.61 -21.56 8.46
C VAL A 666 -13.85 -22.15 9.12
N LEU A 667 -14.38 -21.55 10.20
CA LEU A 667 -15.44 -22.20 11.01
C LEU A 667 -16.87 -21.90 10.55
N THR A 668 -17.04 -21.00 9.58
CA THR A 668 -18.37 -20.66 9.01
C THR A 668 -18.27 -20.49 7.51
N VAL A 669 -19.39 -20.65 6.82
CA VAL A 669 -19.51 -20.48 5.38
C VAL A 669 -20.90 -19.95 5.04
N ARG A 670 -20.99 -19.23 3.93
CA ARG A 670 -22.27 -18.79 3.38
C ARG A 670 -22.90 -19.92 2.58
N GLN A 671 -24.22 -20.02 2.62
CA GLN A 671 -24.96 -21.00 1.83
C GLN A 671 -24.51 -20.98 0.37
N ALA A 672 -24.25 -22.17 -0.18
CA ALA A 672 -23.83 -22.39 -1.57
C ALA A 672 -22.55 -21.66 -2.04
N GLU A 673 -21.77 -21.04 -1.14
CA GLU A 673 -20.55 -20.33 -1.48
C GLU A 673 -19.34 -20.85 -0.66
N PRO A 674 -18.70 -21.94 -1.12
CA PRO A 674 -17.49 -22.45 -0.47
C PRO A 674 -16.42 -21.37 -0.31
N ASN A 675 -15.76 -21.32 0.84
CA ASN A 675 -14.73 -20.34 1.20
C ASN A 675 -15.19 -18.87 1.26
N SER A 676 -16.49 -18.58 1.30
CA SER A 676 -16.98 -17.20 1.38
C SER A 676 -16.40 -16.41 2.56
N HIS A 677 -16.10 -17.10 3.68
CA HIS A 677 -15.56 -16.50 4.90
C HIS A 677 -14.04 -16.68 5.06
N ALA A 678 -13.34 -17.11 4.01
CA ALA A 678 -11.88 -17.17 4.01
C ALA A 678 -11.26 -15.78 4.10
N ASN A 679 -10.15 -15.67 4.85
CA ASN A 679 -9.43 -14.44 5.16
C ASN A 679 -10.24 -13.40 5.94
N LYS A 680 -11.31 -13.82 6.64
CA LYS A 680 -12.15 -12.94 7.48
C LYS A 680 -11.75 -12.95 8.95
N GLY A 681 -10.81 -13.83 9.36
CA GLY A 681 -10.26 -13.88 10.72
C GLY A 681 -10.25 -15.27 11.34
N TRP A 682 -11.04 -16.21 10.82
CA TRP A 682 -11.11 -17.57 11.34
C TRP A 682 -9.77 -18.29 11.39
N GLU A 683 -8.91 -18.06 10.40
CA GLU A 683 -7.61 -18.69 10.30
C GLU A 683 -6.68 -18.34 11.47
N GLN A 684 -6.88 -17.20 12.13
CA GLN A 684 -6.08 -16.82 13.30
C GLN A 684 -6.46 -17.67 14.51
N ILE A 685 -7.76 -17.85 14.74
CA ILE A 685 -8.29 -18.71 15.81
C ILE A 685 -7.90 -20.17 15.57
N THR A 686 -8.09 -20.68 14.36
CA THR A 686 -7.79 -22.10 14.06
C THR A 686 -6.29 -22.37 14.04
N ASP A 687 -5.47 -21.40 13.65
CA ASP A 687 -4.01 -21.50 13.81
C ASP A 687 -3.59 -21.50 15.29
N ALA A 688 -4.29 -20.77 16.15
CA ALA A 688 -4.05 -20.79 17.59
C ALA A 688 -4.44 -22.13 18.22
N VAL A 689 -5.56 -22.71 17.79
CA VAL A 689 -5.95 -24.08 18.18
C VAL A 689 -4.85 -25.08 17.79
N ILE A 690 -4.37 -25.04 16.55
CA ILE A 690 -3.30 -25.93 16.08
C ILE A 690 -2.01 -25.73 16.90
N ARG A 691 -1.64 -24.48 17.21
CA ARG A 691 -0.48 -24.17 18.07
C ARG A 691 -0.65 -24.71 19.48
N ALA A 692 -1.85 -24.61 20.06
CA ALA A 692 -2.14 -25.12 21.40
C ALA A 692 -2.04 -26.64 21.44
N VAL A 693 -2.56 -27.33 20.42
CA VAL A 693 -2.42 -28.80 20.29
C VAL A 693 -0.95 -29.19 20.09
N ASN A 694 -0.20 -28.46 19.25
CA ASN A 694 1.23 -28.69 19.03
C ASN A 694 2.09 -28.42 20.28
N ALA A 695 1.59 -27.68 21.26
CA ALA A 695 2.29 -27.42 22.50
C ALA A 695 2.10 -28.55 23.54
N LYS A 696 1.22 -29.53 23.28
CA LYS A 696 1.03 -30.68 24.17
C LYS A 696 2.29 -31.53 24.22
N GLU A 697 2.69 -31.94 25.42
CA GLU A 697 3.81 -32.86 25.61
C GLU A 697 3.46 -34.29 25.17
N THR A 698 2.18 -34.67 25.28
CA THR A 698 1.68 -35.96 24.78
C THR A 698 1.58 -35.98 23.26
N ARG A 699 1.78 -37.17 22.68
CA ARG A 699 1.73 -37.34 21.23
C ARG A 699 0.32 -37.00 20.71
N VAL A 700 0.31 -36.33 19.57
CA VAL A 700 -0.92 -36.04 18.80
C VAL A 700 -0.63 -36.37 17.35
N VAL A 701 -1.59 -37.03 16.70
CA VAL A 701 -1.50 -37.36 15.27
C VAL A 701 -2.28 -36.32 14.46
N PHE A 702 -1.60 -35.61 13.56
CA PHE A 702 -2.20 -34.59 12.69
C PHE A 702 -2.46 -35.15 11.30
N VAL A 703 -3.72 -35.20 10.91
CA VAL A 703 -4.16 -35.72 9.61
C VAL A 703 -4.50 -34.56 8.68
N LEU A 704 -3.67 -34.38 7.65
CA LEU A 704 -3.71 -33.22 6.74
C LEU A 704 -4.07 -33.63 5.32
N TRP A 705 -5.37 -33.64 5.02
CA TRP A 705 -5.88 -33.99 3.70
C TRP A 705 -5.95 -32.79 2.75
N GLY A 706 -5.29 -32.91 1.60
CA GLY A 706 -5.31 -31.90 0.55
C GLY A 706 -4.37 -30.71 0.76
N ALA A 707 -4.18 -29.92 -0.30
CA ALA A 707 -3.18 -28.85 -0.33
C ALA A 707 -3.43 -27.74 0.70
N TYR A 708 -4.68 -27.55 1.12
CA TYR A 708 -5.02 -26.56 2.12
C TYR A 708 -4.54 -27.00 3.52
N ALA A 709 -4.91 -28.21 3.95
CA ALA A 709 -4.51 -28.72 5.26
C ALA A 709 -2.99 -28.88 5.39
N ARG A 710 -2.33 -29.39 4.33
CA ARG A 710 -0.85 -29.53 4.31
C ARG A 710 -0.09 -28.22 4.50
N LYS A 711 -0.67 -27.07 4.12
CA LYS A 711 -0.05 -25.75 4.40
C LYS A 711 0.06 -25.44 5.89
N LYS A 712 -0.78 -26.06 6.72
CA LYS A 712 -0.76 -25.90 8.18
C LYS A 712 0.27 -26.80 8.87
N ALA A 713 0.91 -27.73 8.16
CA ALA A 713 2.02 -28.54 8.67
C ALA A 713 3.14 -27.68 9.29
N ARG A 714 3.37 -26.48 8.77
CA ARG A 714 4.34 -25.49 9.30
C ARG A 714 4.08 -25.05 10.75
N LEU A 715 2.88 -25.27 11.27
CA LEU A 715 2.48 -24.92 12.64
C LEU A 715 2.74 -26.08 13.61
N ILE A 716 3.07 -27.26 13.10
CA ILE A 716 3.32 -28.48 13.86
C ILE A 716 4.83 -28.67 13.91
N THR A 717 5.43 -28.27 15.03
CA THR A 717 6.88 -28.27 15.24
C THR A 717 7.33 -29.22 16.35
N GLY A 718 6.39 -29.73 17.16
CA GLY A 718 6.68 -30.71 18.21
C GLY A 718 7.12 -32.04 17.59
N LYS A 719 8.31 -32.51 17.98
CA LYS A 719 8.92 -33.73 17.43
C LYS A 719 8.21 -35.02 17.86
N GLN A 720 7.46 -34.94 18.95
CA GLN A 720 6.64 -36.03 19.48
C GLN A 720 5.39 -36.31 18.63
N HIS A 721 4.94 -35.34 17.83
CA HIS A 721 3.75 -35.47 17.01
C HIS A 721 4.03 -36.17 15.68
N VAL A 722 3.00 -36.84 15.16
CA VAL A 722 3.06 -37.53 13.85
C VAL A 722 2.18 -36.79 12.86
N ILE A 723 2.69 -36.52 11.66
CA ILE A 723 1.91 -35.88 10.58
C ILE A 723 1.61 -36.92 9.50
N ILE A 724 0.33 -37.14 9.20
CA ILE A 724 -0.15 -38.00 8.14
C ILE A 724 -0.76 -37.12 7.04
N GLU A 725 -0.07 -37.02 5.91
CA GLU A 725 -0.51 -36.23 4.77
C GLU A 725 -1.05 -37.12 3.65
N SER A 726 -2.15 -36.71 3.00
CA SER A 726 -2.61 -37.33 1.77
C SER A 726 -3.40 -36.35 0.87
N ALA A 727 -3.94 -36.83 -0.25
CA ALA A 727 -4.84 -36.04 -1.09
C ALA A 727 -6.16 -35.74 -0.37
N HIS A 728 -6.96 -34.83 -0.92
CA HIS A 728 -8.27 -34.53 -0.32
C HIS A 728 -9.26 -35.65 -0.65
N PRO A 729 -10.19 -36.04 0.25
CA PRO A 729 -11.20 -37.08 0.00
C PRO A 729 -12.32 -36.63 -0.97
N SER A 730 -12.15 -35.52 -1.71
CA SER A 730 -13.18 -35.04 -2.64
C SER A 730 -13.20 -35.87 -3.92
N PRO A 731 -14.31 -35.86 -4.69
CA PRO A 731 -14.39 -36.56 -5.98
C PRO A 731 -13.26 -36.20 -6.96
N LEU A 732 -12.74 -34.97 -6.89
CA LEU A 732 -11.68 -34.47 -7.77
C LEU A 732 -10.29 -35.07 -7.47
N SER A 733 -10.07 -35.65 -6.29
CA SER A 733 -8.77 -36.21 -5.91
C SER A 733 -8.86 -37.57 -5.22
N VAL A 734 -10.03 -38.22 -5.28
CA VAL A 734 -10.32 -39.49 -4.60
C VAL A 734 -9.34 -40.60 -4.98
N THR A 735 -8.90 -40.66 -6.24
CA THR A 735 -7.94 -41.66 -6.73
C THR A 735 -6.57 -41.56 -6.07
N LYS A 736 -6.21 -40.37 -5.55
CA LYS A 736 -4.96 -40.14 -4.80
C LYS A 736 -5.16 -40.21 -3.28
N PHE A 737 -6.41 -40.30 -2.83
CA PHE A 737 -6.78 -40.44 -1.41
C PHE A 737 -6.97 -41.91 -1.04
N MET A 738 -7.56 -42.71 -1.94
CA MET A 738 -7.78 -44.15 -1.69
C MET A 738 -6.47 -44.91 -1.54
N GLY A 739 -6.43 -45.85 -0.59
CA GLY A 739 -5.27 -46.66 -0.26
C GLY A 739 -4.19 -45.93 0.56
N THR A 740 -4.47 -44.72 1.05
CA THR A 740 -3.52 -43.97 1.89
C THR A 740 -3.50 -44.44 3.35
N LYS A 741 -4.50 -45.25 3.71
CA LYS A 741 -4.67 -45.96 4.99
C LYS A 741 -4.38 -45.08 6.21
N PRO A 742 -4.99 -43.89 6.31
CA PRO A 742 -4.64 -42.95 7.35
C PRO A 742 -5.10 -43.41 8.75
N PHE A 743 -6.13 -44.24 8.88
CA PHE A 743 -6.75 -44.60 10.16
C PHE A 743 -5.96 -45.66 10.91
N SER A 744 -5.50 -46.72 10.22
CA SER A 744 -4.59 -47.71 10.82
C SER A 744 -3.26 -47.07 11.20
N ARG A 745 -2.75 -46.12 10.38
CA ARG A 745 -1.55 -45.35 10.69
C ARG A 745 -1.72 -44.42 11.89
N VAL A 746 -2.90 -43.83 12.07
CA VAL A 746 -3.20 -43.04 13.28
C VAL A 746 -3.13 -43.95 14.50
N ASN A 747 -3.81 -45.10 14.49
CA ASN A 747 -3.82 -46.01 15.63
C ASN A 747 -2.41 -46.54 15.93
N ALA A 748 -1.64 -46.93 14.92
CA ALA A 748 -0.24 -47.35 15.10
C ALA A 748 0.62 -46.25 15.75
N ALA A 749 0.44 -44.98 15.35
CA ALA A 749 1.19 -43.86 15.92
C ALA A 749 0.78 -43.56 17.38
N LEU A 750 -0.48 -43.80 17.75
CA LEU A 750 -0.97 -43.69 19.12
C LEU A 750 -0.45 -44.84 19.98
N GLU A 751 -0.50 -46.08 19.50
CA GLU A 751 0.03 -47.27 20.18
C GLU A 751 1.55 -47.14 20.44
N GLU A 752 2.31 -46.58 19.48
CA GLU A 752 3.74 -46.29 19.66
C GLU A 752 4.02 -45.29 20.78
N ALA A 753 3.05 -44.46 21.16
CA ALA A 753 3.13 -43.54 22.30
C ALA A 753 2.40 -44.06 23.55
N GLU A 754 2.00 -45.34 23.58
CA GLU A 754 1.22 -45.93 24.67
C GLU A 754 -0.14 -45.25 24.90
N GLU A 755 -0.67 -44.57 23.88
CA GLU A 755 -1.99 -43.94 23.90
C GLU A 755 -3.08 -44.90 23.41
N THR A 756 -4.30 -44.76 23.94
CA THR A 756 -5.41 -45.61 23.51
C THR A 756 -5.75 -45.36 22.03
N PRO A 757 -5.81 -46.41 21.19
CA PRO A 757 -6.25 -46.30 19.80
C PRO A 757 -7.67 -45.70 19.69
N ILE A 758 -7.96 -45.08 18.56
CA ILE A 758 -9.32 -44.62 18.26
C ILE A 758 -10.15 -45.80 17.76
N ASN A 759 -11.32 -46.01 18.35
CA ASN A 759 -12.34 -46.85 17.77
C ASN A 759 -13.04 -46.08 16.64
N TRP A 760 -12.60 -46.32 15.41
CA TRP A 760 -13.14 -45.65 14.23
C TRP A 760 -14.57 -46.08 13.88
N GLN A 761 -15.09 -47.18 14.42
CA GLN A 761 -16.47 -47.62 14.18
C GLN A 761 -17.45 -46.61 14.79
N LEU A 762 -18.39 -46.13 13.98
CA LEU A 762 -19.50 -45.31 14.44
C LEU A 762 -20.67 -46.21 14.88
N PRO A 763 -21.51 -45.78 15.82
CA PRO A 763 -22.82 -46.40 16.05
C PRO A 763 -23.57 -46.56 14.72
N LEU A 764 -24.25 -47.69 14.51
CA LEU A 764 -25.00 -47.92 13.28
C LEU A 764 -26.28 -47.07 13.22
N GLU A 765 -26.80 -46.72 14.40
CA GLU A 765 -27.96 -45.86 14.61
C GLU A 765 -27.54 -44.71 15.54
N VAL A 766 -28.13 -43.52 15.35
CA VAL A 766 -27.86 -42.35 16.18
C VAL A 766 -29.03 -42.15 17.13
N GLU A 767 -28.77 -42.22 18.43
CA GLU A 767 -29.68 -41.72 19.45
C GLU A 767 -29.47 -40.21 19.60
N GLU A 768 -30.56 -39.43 19.61
CA GLU A 768 -30.53 -37.95 19.72
C GLU A 768 -30.02 -37.44 21.07
#